data_AF-A0A381W7M1-F1
#
_entry.id   AF-A0A381W7M1-F1
#
_cell.length_a   1.000
_cell.length_b   1.000
_cell.length_c   1.000
_cell.angle_alpha   90.00
_cell.angle_beta   90.00
_cell.angle_gamma   90.00
#
_symmetry.space_group_name_H-M   'P 1'
#
loop_
_entity.id
_entity.type
_entity.pdbx_description
1 polymer ?
#
loop_
_entity_poly.entity_id
_entity_poly.type
_entity_poly.pdbx_seq_one_letter_code
_entity_poly.pdbx_strand_id
1 'polypeptide(L)'
;VSEGGAPDCIGPFDSILTTPEITAPSSEEVVVEISHRYSFEPDPSAAWDIGQVRVSVNGGEFVTVSGGSFLENGYFSKAVAGAGMMKGLFGFSGQTEGYADGAFITSKAIIGKMAAGDKFKVQFISGHDQCATGAKPNWEIDSVSFVKRPPIAVYDFASSDGGFEVSNIQPIALPGPFEYNADKGTWVSEGGAPDCIGPFDSILTTPEITAPSSEEVVVEISHRYSFEPDPSAAWDIGQVRVSVNGGEFVTVSGGSFLENGYFSKAVAGAGMMKGLFGFSGQTEGYADGAFITSKAIIGKMAAGDKFKVQFISGHDQCATGAKPNWEIDSVSFVKRPPIAVYDFASDDGGFEVSNIQPIALTGPFEYNADKGTWVSEGGSPDCVGPYDSIITTPEITAASTGGVVVELSHRYSFEPDPSAAWDIGQIRVSVNGSEFESLAAGYFIENGYFSKPVAGAGIFKGQIGFSGQTEGYADGAFITSSAFIGAMTAGDKFQVQFVSGHDQCATGAKPNWEIDSVAFVGGESPYVPATVAIVESGPEGFTIEITDTGSSQVEMENVSIKLNGTDVVPVKSKSEGVTTLLYEGDTPLPVADPNYVSITSPPEAVTSLFKVDSNHAITVANLPEAIEGKVVYTDPAVADVPLKNAADVAGNIALCDRGATYFDRKAQYAFEAGAVASIVANNRPGAPIVMGTGRVLFYEQGPHFMISQDDGMKIKPYLDQGVTVSISPGHKIDVSMTDSAGKTIEDSYR
;
A
#
# COMPACT_ATOMS: atom_id res chain seq x y z
N VAL A 1 11.59 -18.00 38.15
CA VAL A 1 11.99 -19.34 37.71
C VAL A 1 10.74 -20.17 37.47
N SER A 2 10.60 -20.75 36.29
CA SER A 2 9.59 -21.75 35.94
C SER A 2 10.28 -23.11 35.76
N GLU A 3 9.82 -24.13 36.47
CA GLU A 3 10.41 -25.48 36.46
C GLU A 3 9.81 -26.40 35.38
N GLY A 4 8.79 -25.93 34.64
CA GLY A 4 7.99 -26.75 33.73
C GLY A 4 7.15 -27.80 34.46
N GLY A 5 6.88 -28.94 33.79
CA GLY A 5 6.02 -30.01 34.30
C GLY A 5 6.57 -30.71 35.55
N ALA A 6 5.71 -30.92 36.55
CA ALA A 6 6.01 -31.80 37.68
C ALA A 6 5.95 -33.29 37.26
N PRO A 7 6.60 -34.23 37.97
CA PRO A 7 6.59 -35.65 37.61
C PRO A 7 5.20 -36.27 37.42
N ASP A 8 4.18 -35.73 38.10
CA ASP A 8 2.78 -36.19 38.04
C ASP A 8 1.85 -35.18 37.33
N CYS A 9 2.37 -34.34 36.42
CA CYS A 9 1.53 -33.35 35.75
C CYS A 9 0.45 -33.99 34.85
N ILE A 10 -0.59 -33.20 34.60
CA ILE A 10 -1.63 -33.49 33.60
C ILE A 10 -1.74 -32.21 32.77
N GLY A 11 -1.33 -32.27 31.50
CA GLY A 11 -1.36 -31.13 30.58
C GLY A 11 -2.73 -30.86 29.97
N PRO A 12 -2.94 -29.66 29.40
CA PRO A 12 -2.00 -28.52 29.33
C PRO A 12 -1.93 -27.71 30.64
N PHE A 13 -0.81 -27.01 30.88
CA PHE A 13 -0.61 -26.16 32.06
C PHE A 13 0.26 -24.93 31.75
N ASP A 14 0.21 -23.92 32.61
CA ASP A 14 0.95 -22.67 32.47
C ASP A 14 1.44 -22.11 33.81
N SER A 15 2.34 -21.13 33.73
CA SER A 15 2.75 -20.29 34.85
C SER A 15 2.93 -18.85 34.38
N ILE A 16 2.37 -17.91 35.15
CA ILE A 16 2.32 -16.48 34.79
C ILE A 16 3.06 -15.67 35.86
N LEU A 17 4.05 -14.89 35.44
CA LEU A 17 4.70 -13.86 36.24
C LEU A 17 4.23 -12.49 35.73
N THR A 18 3.61 -11.68 36.59
CA THR A 18 3.15 -10.32 36.24
C THR A 18 3.98 -9.27 36.96
N THR A 19 4.41 -8.22 36.28
CA THR A 19 5.08 -7.08 36.91
C THR A 19 4.12 -6.30 37.83
N PRO A 20 4.65 -5.50 38.77
CA PRO A 20 3.89 -4.40 39.33
C PRO A 20 3.34 -3.46 38.24
N GLU A 21 2.38 -2.62 38.61
CA GLU A 21 1.94 -1.51 37.76
C GLU A 21 3.07 -0.48 37.65
N ILE A 22 3.35 -0.05 36.42
CA ILE A 22 4.39 0.94 36.10
C ILE A 22 3.72 2.14 35.45
N THR A 23 4.11 3.34 35.86
CA THR A 23 3.63 4.59 35.24
C THR A 23 4.68 5.10 34.27
N ALA A 24 4.28 5.31 33.01
CA ALA A 24 5.12 5.87 31.97
C ALA A 24 5.48 7.34 32.32
N PRO A 25 6.77 7.71 32.36
CA PRO A 25 7.17 9.06 32.73
C PRO A 25 7.08 10.08 31.58
N SER A 26 7.07 9.60 30.33
CA SER A 26 7.02 10.41 29.11
C SER A 26 6.28 9.66 27.99
N SER A 27 5.81 10.40 26.97
CA SER A 27 5.11 9.85 25.82
C SER A 27 6.08 9.26 24.79
N GLU A 28 6.42 7.97 24.88
CA GLU A 28 7.45 7.32 24.03
C GLU A 28 7.14 5.82 23.76
N GLU A 29 7.83 5.24 22.77
CA GLU A 29 7.88 3.77 22.61
C GLU A 29 8.66 3.14 23.78
N VAL A 30 8.00 2.23 24.50
CA VAL A 30 8.60 1.50 25.62
C VAL A 30 9.11 0.16 25.13
N VAL A 31 10.37 -0.14 25.49
CA VAL A 31 11.02 -1.43 25.26
C VAL A 31 11.14 -2.17 26.57
N VAL A 32 10.69 -3.42 26.59
CA VAL A 32 11.05 -4.37 27.65
C VAL A 32 12.37 -5.02 27.30
N GLU A 33 13.35 -4.98 28.21
CA GLU A 33 14.57 -5.78 28.12
C GLU A 33 14.54 -6.88 29.18
N ILE A 34 14.80 -8.11 28.75
CA ILE A 34 14.70 -9.30 29.58
C ILE A 34 16.05 -10.00 29.55
N SER A 35 16.73 -10.10 30.68
CA SER A 35 17.84 -11.05 30.82
C SER A 35 17.27 -12.40 31.26
N HIS A 36 17.34 -13.40 30.39
CA HIS A 36 16.72 -14.70 30.62
C HIS A 36 17.50 -15.84 29.96
N ARG A 37 17.23 -17.07 30.40
CA ARG A 37 17.62 -18.30 29.72
C ARG A 37 16.47 -19.29 29.78
N TYR A 38 16.31 -20.09 28.74
CA TYR A 38 15.19 -21.03 28.66
C TYR A 38 15.59 -22.33 27.95
N SER A 39 14.87 -23.40 28.28
CA SER A 39 14.93 -24.72 27.65
C SER A 39 13.52 -25.27 27.56
N PHE A 40 12.70 -24.67 26.69
CA PHE A 40 11.41 -25.21 26.25
C PHE A 40 11.62 -26.46 25.40
N GLU A 41 10.59 -27.32 25.27
CA GLU A 41 10.71 -28.59 24.52
C GLU A 41 11.39 -28.36 23.16
N PRO A 42 12.60 -28.91 22.94
CA PRO A 42 13.40 -28.59 21.77
C PRO A 42 12.96 -29.42 20.57
N ASP A 43 12.29 -28.77 19.61
CA ASP A 43 11.96 -29.35 18.32
C ASP A 43 12.19 -28.32 17.20
N PRO A 44 13.11 -28.55 16.25
CA PRO A 44 13.35 -27.62 15.15
C PRO A 44 12.16 -27.55 14.17
N SER A 45 11.28 -28.54 14.20
CA SER A 45 10.15 -28.70 13.28
C SER A 45 8.86 -28.03 13.76
N ALA A 46 8.66 -27.83 15.07
CA ALA A 46 7.47 -27.25 15.67
C ALA A 46 7.76 -26.66 17.07
N ALA A 47 6.92 -25.73 17.54
CA ALA A 47 6.90 -25.36 18.96
C ALA A 47 5.83 -26.21 19.68
N TRP A 48 6.19 -26.78 20.83
CA TRP A 48 5.27 -27.53 21.70
C TRP A 48 5.02 -26.75 22.98
N ASP A 49 6.11 -26.33 23.62
CA ASP A 49 6.13 -25.39 24.74
C ASP A 49 6.65 -24.02 24.30
N ILE A 50 6.12 -22.96 24.94
CA ILE A 50 6.62 -21.60 24.73
C ILE A 50 6.66 -20.73 25.98
N GLY A 51 7.58 -19.76 25.96
CA GLY A 51 7.55 -18.55 26.77
C GLY A 51 7.00 -17.37 25.98
N GLN A 52 6.10 -16.57 26.55
CA GLN A 52 5.49 -15.41 25.88
C GLN A 52 5.48 -14.17 26.77
N VAL A 53 5.58 -13.00 26.14
CA VAL A 53 5.45 -11.68 26.75
C VAL A 53 4.09 -11.08 26.36
N ARG A 54 3.33 -10.56 27.32
CA ARG A 54 2.08 -9.82 27.10
C ARG A 54 2.07 -8.50 27.84
N VAL A 55 1.36 -7.51 27.33
CA VAL A 55 1.26 -6.17 27.91
C VAL A 55 -0.21 -5.78 28.09
N SER A 56 -0.51 -5.09 29.19
CA SER A 56 -1.80 -4.44 29.45
C SER A 56 -1.52 -2.98 29.77
N VAL A 57 -2.25 -2.08 29.12
CA VAL A 57 -2.14 -0.63 29.29
C VAL A 57 -3.47 -0.11 29.84
N ASN A 58 -3.40 0.78 30.83
CA ASN A 58 -4.52 1.44 31.51
C ASN A 58 -5.62 0.49 32.00
N GLY A 59 -5.24 -0.74 32.38
CA GLY A 59 -6.17 -1.76 32.87
C GLY A 59 -6.95 -2.51 31.78
N GLY A 60 -6.61 -2.32 30.51
CA GLY A 60 -7.14 -3.10 29.39
C GLY A 60 -6.71 -4.57 29.42
N GLU A 61 -7.23 -5.37 28.50
CA GLU A 61 -6.85 -6.79 28.39
C GLU A 61 -5.35 -6.96 28.06
N PHE A 62 -4.78 -8.08 28.50
CA PHE A 62 -3.39 -8.41 28.17
C PHE A 62 -3.29 -8.87 26.71
N VAL A 63 -2.55 -8.11 25.92
CA VAL A 63 -2.28 -8.42 24.50
C VAL A 63 -0.88 -9.00 24.36
N THR A 64 -0.74 -10.02 23.52
CA THR A 64 0.56 -10.64 23.20
C THR A 64 1.46 -9.66 22.46
N VAL A 65 2.70 -9.51 22.92
CA VAL A 65 3.75 -8.81 22.18
C VAL A 65 4.11 -9.64 20.95
N SER A 66 3.95 -9.05 19.76
CA SER A 66 4.18 -9.73 18.49
C SER A 66 5.65 -10.12 18.31
N GLY A 67 5.91 -11.22 17.61
CA GLY A 67 7.28 -11.62 17.25
C GLY A 67 8.01 -10.57 16.43
N GLY A 68 7.28 -9.77 15.62
CA GLY A 68 7.85 -8.66 14.84
C GLY A 68 8.24 -7.43 15.67
N SER A 69 7.89 -7.37 16.95
CA SER A 69 8.22 -6.26 17.85
C SER A 69 9.58 -6.44 18.55
N PHE A 70 10.25 -7.58 18.38
CA PHE A 70 11.54 -7.86 18.98
C PHE A 70 12.68 -7.19 18.21
N LEU A 71 13.48 -6.41 18.92
CA LEU A 71 14.71 -5.77 18.44
C LEU A 71 15.93 -6.71 18.59
N GLU A 72 15.84 -7.67 19.51
CA GLU A 72 16.92 -8.62 19.81
C GLU A 72 16.33 -9.92 20.38
N ASN A 73 16.85 -11.07 19.94
CA ASN A 73 16.54 -12.41 20.44
C ASN A 73 15.03 -12.69 20.59
N GLY A 74 14.29 -12.65 19.48
CA GLY A 74 12.83 -12.79 19.47
C GLY A 74 12.29 -14.23 19.50
N TYR A 75 11.00 -14.36 19.22
CA TYR A 75 10.30 -15.65 19.22
C TYR A 75 10.77 -16.62 18.15
N PHE A 76 10.51 -17.90 18.39
CA PHE A 76 10.67 -18.94 17.39
C PHE A 76 9.69 -18.71 16.22
N SER A 77 10.13 -18.99 15.00
CA SER A 77 9.38 -18.65 13.78
C SER A 77 8.17 -19.55 13.49
N LYS A 78 7.85 -20.49 14.38
CA LYS A 78 6.73 -21.43 14.24
C LYS A 78 5.78 -21.30 15.41
N ALA A 79 4.50 -21.30 15.08
CA ALA A 79 3.44 -21.33 16.08
C ALA A 79 3.38 -22.68 16.80
N VAL A 80 2.81 -22.67 18.01
CA VAL A 80 2.64 -23.88 18.83
C VAL A 80 1.69 -24.86 18.15
N ALA A 81 2.16 -26.08 17.93
CA ALA A 81 1.38 -27.21 17.40
C ALA A 81 0.60 -27.96 18.50
N GLY A 82 1.11 -27.90 19.73
CA GLY A 82 0.54 -28.53 20.92
C GLY A 82 -0.84 -28.01 21.32
N ALA A 83 -1.43 -28.65 22.33
CA ALA A 83 -2.69 -28.23 22.96
C ALA A 83 -2.50 -27.08 23.98
N GLY A 84 -3.60 -26.59 24.54
CA GLY A 84 -3.59 -25.57 25.60
C GLY A 84 -3.77 -24.14 25.12
N MET A 85 -3.65 -23.19 26.06
CA MET A 85 -3.91 -21.77 25.82
C MET A 85 -2.93 -21.12 24.83
N MET A 86 -1.80 -21.77 24.57
CA MET A 86 -0.75 -21.28 23.67
C MET A 86 -0.88 -21.82 22.24
N LYS A 87 -1.83 -22.73 21.97
CA LYS A 87 -2.00 -23.34 20.65
C LYS A 87 -2.18 -22.27 19.56
N GLY A 88 -1.37 -22.36 18.51
CA GLY A 88 -1.40 -21.42 17.39
C GLY A 88 -0.71 -20.07 17.68
N LEU A 89 -0.19 -19.84 18.88
CA LEU A 89 0.55 -18.64 19.24
C LEU A 89 2.06 -18.83 19.00
N PHE A 90 2.78 -17.71 18.92
CA PHE A 90 4.24 -17.66 18.85
C PHE A 90 4.84 -17.30 20.22
N GLY A 91 6.05 -17.78 20.47
CA GLY A 91 6.81 -17.51 21.69
C GLY A 91 8.26 -17.99 21.62
N PHE A 92 9.02 -17.77 22.68
CA PHE A 92 10.33 -18.38 22.90
C PHE A 92 10.16 -19.89 22.94
N SER A 93 10.91 -20.62 22.13
CA SER A 93 10.85 -22.10 22.08
C SER A 93 12.26 -22.66 21.88
N GLY A 94 12.44 -23.95 22.18
CA GLY A 94 13.76 -24.59 22.21
C GLY A 94 14.64 -24.14 23.36
N GLN A 95 15.96 -24.19 23.16
CA GLN A 95 16.95 -23.91 24.20
C GLN A 95 17.88 -22.76 23.79
N THR A 96 18.14 -21.84 24.71
CA THR A 96 19.10 -20.74 24.50
C THR A 96 20.53 -21.26 24.38
N GLU A 97 21.36 -20.57 23.60
CA GLU A 97 22.79 -20.87 23.52
C GLU A 97 23.45 -20.70 24.90
N GLY A 98 24.39 -21.60 25.24
CA GLY A 98 25.09 -21.57 26.54
C GLY A 98 24.22 -21.93 27.76
N TYR A 99 22.97 -22.38 27.56
CA TYR A 99 22.05 -22.73 28.66
C TYR A 99 22.67 -23.71 29.67
N ALA A 100 23.40 -24.74 29.21
CA ALA A 100 24.02 -25.74 30.08
C ALA A 100 25.14 -25.16 30.98
N ASP A 101 25.80 -24.10 30.52
CA ASP A 101 26.81 -23.36 31.29
C ASP A 101 26.18 -22.26 32.17
N GLY A 102 24.86 -22.14 32.09
CA GLY A 102 24.06 -21.17 32.80
C GLY A 102 24.13 -19.74 32.24
N ALA A 103 24.52 -19.57 30.98
CA ALA A 103 24.53 -18.28 30.32
C ALA A 103 23.11 -17.70 30.18
N PHE A 104 23.00 -16.39 30.33
CA PHE A 104 21.78 -15.61 30.06
C PHE A 104 21.92 -14.89 28.73
N ILE A 105 20.83 -14.77 27.99
CA ILE A 105 20.69 -13.90 26.82
C ILE A 105 19.86 -12.67 27.17
N THR A 106 19.91 -11.64 26.33
CA THR A 106 19.05 -10.45 26.45
C THR A 106 18.06 -10.41 25.31
N SER A 107 16.76 -10.39 25.60
CA SER A 107 15.72 -10.13 24.60
C SER A 107 15.14 -8.74 24.79
N LYS A 108 14.95 -8.02 23.68
CA LYS A 108 14.41 -6.65 23.69
C LYS A 108 13.19 -6.60 22.80
N ALA A 109 12.07 -6.11 23.31
CA ALA A 109 10.84 -5.97 22.52
C ALA A 109 10.12 -4.66 22.78
N ILE A 110 9.62 -4.03 21.72
CA ILE A 110 8.71 -2.89 21.82
C ILE A 110 7.37 -3.42 22.34
N ILE A 111 6.92 -2.93 23.49
CA ILE A 111 5.64 -3.32 24.10
C ILE A 111 4.50 -2.34 23.77
N GLY A 112 4.82 -1.27 23.06
CA GLY A 112 3.86 -0.26 22.63
C GLY A 112 4.39 1.16 22.85
N LYS A 113 3.65 2.12 22.31
CA LYS A 113 3.80 3.55 22.63
C LYS A 113 2.93 3.85 23.84
N MET A 114 3.50 4.51 24.84
CA MET A 114 2.80 4.94 26.06
C MET A 114 2.72 6.46 26.04
N ALA A 115 1.64 7.05 26.53
CA ALA A 115 1.57 8.46 26.89
C ALA A 115 2.15 8.70 28.29
N ALA A 116 2.60 9.93 28.56
CA ALA A 116 3.01 10.31 29.91
C ALA A 116 1.83 10.10 30.90
N GLY A 117 2.06 9.32 31.95
CA GLY A 117 1.04 8.98 32.95
C GLY A 117 0.32 7.64 32.71
N ASP A 118 0.48 7.03 31.53
CA ASP A 118 -0.08 5.70 31.26
C ASP A 118 0.41 4.68 32.27
N LYS A 119 -0.48 3.78 32.65
CA LYS A 119 -0.20 2.70 33.60
C LYS A 119 -0.16 1.37 32.88
N PHE A 120 0.97 0.69 32.89
CA PHE A 120 1.09 -0.60 32.22
C PHE A 120 1.60 -1.72 33.14
N LYS A 121 1.28 -2.95 32.75
CA LYS A 121 1.78 -4.20 33.35
C LYS A 121 2.26 -5.13 32.25
N VAL A 122 3.27 -5.93 32.54
CA VAL A 122 3.78 -6.95 31.62
C VAL A 122 3.69 -8.33 32.26
N GLN A 123 3.28 -9.31 31.47
CA GLN A 123 3.20 -10.71 31.83
C GLN A 123 4.24 -11.52 31.08
N PHE A 124 4.90 -12.44 31.79
CA PHE A 124 5.74 -13.50 31.24
C PHE A 124 5.05 -14.83 31.52
N ILE A 125 4.71 -15.55 30.46
CA ILE A 125 3.89 -16.77 30.53
C ILE A 125 4.69 -17.94 29.97
N SER A 126 4.99 -18.95 30.80
CA SER A 126 5.43 -20.26 30.29
C SER A 126 4.20 -21.14 30.11
N GLY A 127 3.92 -21.55 28.88
CA GLY A 127 2.82 -22.46 28.55
C GLY A 127 3.35 -23.79 28.03
N HIS A 128 2.71 -24.87 28.48
CA HIS A 128 3.09 -26.25 28.17
C HIS A 128 1.88 -27.04 27.69
N ASP A 129 2.05 -27.82 26.62
CA ASP A 129 0.95 -28.59 26.07
C ASP A 129 0.73 -29.91 26.81
N GLN A 130 1.82 -30.56 27.24
CA GLN A 130 1.86 -31.80 28.00
C GLN A 130 2.98 -31.77 29.05
N CYS A 131 3.31 -32.94 29.61
CA CYS A 131 4.34 -33.11 30.61
C CYS A 131 5.76 -33.22 30.05
N ALA A 132 5.90 -33.40 28.73
CA ALA A 132 7.19 -33.32 28.08
C ALA A 132 7.63 -31.86 28.12
N THR A 133 8.80 -31.58 28.68
CA THR A 133 9.40 -30.25 28.70
C THR A 133 10.89 -30.38 28.38
N GLY A 134 11.55 -29.26 28.06
CA GLY A 134 13.01 -29.24 28.00
C GLY A 134 13.69 -29.29 29.38
N ALA A 135 14.95 -28.87 29.43
CA ALA A 135 15.77 -28.97 30.65
C ALA A 135 15.25 -28.05 31.76
N LYS A 136 15.50 -28.43 33.01
CA LYS A 136 15.14 -27.62 34.19
C LYS A 136 16.29 -26.73 34.66
N PRO A 137 15.98 -25.54 35.18
CA PRO A 137 14.66 -24.92 35.17
C PRO A 137 14.27 -24.43 33.76
N ASN A 138 13.04 -24.72 33.35
CA ASN A 138 12.58 -24.51 31.97
C ASN A 138 12.66 -23.04 31.50
N TRP A 139 12.37 -22.08 32.37
CA TRP A 139 12.59 -20.65 32.07
C TRP A 139 13.05 -19.89 33.32
N GLU A 140 14.20 -19.23 33.22
CA GLU A 140 14.73 -18.31 34.22
C GLU A 140 14.78 -16.89 33.67
N ILE A 141 14.26 -15.94 34.43
CA ILE A 141 14.38 -14.51 34.17
C ILE A 141 15.19 -13.93 35.33
N ASP A 142 16.34 -13.34 35.02
CA ASP A 142 17.25 -12.72 35.98
C ASP A 142 16.89 -11.25 36.22
N SER A 143 16.65 -10.50 35.14
CA SER A 143 16.24 -9.10 35.22
C SER A 143 15.24 -8.71 34.13
N VAL A 144 14.42 -7.72 34.47
CA VAL A 144 13.48 -7.06 33.55
C VAL A 144 13.64 -5.56 33.72
N SER A 145 13.88 -4.85 32.63
CA SER A 145 13.91 -3.38 32.59
C SER A 145 12.90 -2.86 31.57
N PHE A 146 12.46 -1.63 31.78
CA PHE A 146 11.64 -0.89 30.84
C PHE A 146 12.36 0.40 30.52
N VAL A 147 12.72 0.56 29.25
CA VAL A 147 13.51 1.68 28.76
C VAL A 147 12.80 2.34 27.60
N LYS A 148 13.13 3.60 27.33
CA LYS A 148 12.76 4.18 26.03
C LYS A 148 13.43 3.37 24.93
N ARG A 149 12.80 3.35 23.76
CA ARG A 149 13.44 2.77 22.59
C ARG A 149 14.85 3.34 22.38
N PRO A 150 15.89 2.49 22.38
CA PRO A 150 17.26 2.95 22.15
C PRO A 150 17.45 3.34 20.67
N PRO A 151 18.43 4.22 20.38
CA PRO A 151 18.92 4.38 19.01
C PRO A 151 19.38 3.04 18.42
N ILE A 152 19.32 2.94 17.10
CA ILE A 152 19.81 1.77 16.34
C ILE A 152 21.31 1.59 16.55
N ALA A 153 22.08 2.68 16.51
CA ALA A 153 23.49 2.71 16.86
C ALA A 153 23.91 4.12 17.30
N VAL A 154 24.90 4.22 18.19
CA VAL A 154 25.47 5.50 18.68
C VAL A 154 26.98 5.38 18.70
N TYR A 155 27.65 6.39 18.18
CA TYR A 155 29.10 6.57 18.21
C TYR A 155 29.38 7.98 18.77
N ASP A 156 29.77 8.04 20.05
CA ASP A 156 30.10 9.30 20.76
C ASP A 156 31.60 9.61 20.76
N PHE A 157 32.41 8.68 20.24
CA PHE A 157 33.87 8.72 20.11
C PHE A 157 34.65 9.11 21.39
N ALA A 158 34.02 9.15 22.56
CA ALA A 158 34.65 9.65 23.79
C ALA A 158 35.72 8.69 24.33
N SER A 159 35.63 7.41 23.98
CA SER A 159 36.51 6.35 24.49
C SER A 159 37.29 5.60 23.40
N SER A 160 36.90 5.73 22.13
CA SER A 160 37.53 5.06 20.99
C SER A 160 37.15 5.73 19.68
N ASP A 161 37.80 5.32 18.59
CA ASP A 161 37.53 5.74 17.22
C ASP A 161 36.21 5.15 16.64
N GLY A 162 35.47 4.36 17.44
CA GLY A 162 34.24 3.70 17.06
C GLY A 162 34.43 2.55 16.06
N GLY A 163 35.66 2.18 15.72
CA GLY A 163 35.96 1.21 14.67
C GLY A 163 35.73 1.74 13.25
N PHE A 164 35.70 3.05 13.06
CA PHE A 164 35.50 3.66 11.75
C PHE A 164 36.74 3.48 10.87
N GLU A 165 36.52 3.28 9.57
CA GLU A 165 37.59 3.05 8.59
C GLU A 165 37.80 4.30 7.71
N VAL A 166 39.05 4.69 7.53
CA VAL A 166 39.43 5.82 6.67
C VAL A 166 39.91 5.30 5.30
N SER A 167 39.39 5.87 4.23
CA SER A 167 39.75 5.55 2.84
C SER A 167 39.67 6.79 1.94
N ASN A 168 39.95 6.62 0.64
CA ASN A 168 39.86 7.65 -0.39
C ASN A 168 39.55 7.00 -1.74
N ILE A 169 38.87 7.72 -2.63
CA ILE A 169 38.55 7.28 -4.00
C ILE A 169 39.55 7.87 -5.01
N GLN A 170 40.03 9.11 -4.80
CA GLN A 170 40.99 9.73 -5.72
C GLN A 170 42.36 9.01 -5.64
N PRO A 171 43.07 8.87 -6.77
CA PRO A 171 44.36 8.17 -6.83
C PRO A 171 45.49 8.91 -6.09
N ILE A 172 45.30 10.19 -5.78
CA ILE A 172 46.23 10.99 -4.99
C ILE A 172 45.76 10.93 -3.53
N ALA A 173 46.56 10.28 -2.67
CA ALA A 173 46.29 10.26 -1.24
C ALA A 173 46.35 11.68 -0.66
N LEU A 174 45.30 12.06 0.07
CA LEU A 174 45.12 13.38 0.65
C LEU A 174 46.19 13.67 1.72
N PRO A 175 46.83 14.85 1.72
CA PRO A 175 47.59 15.31 2.89
C PRO A 175 46.62 15.79 3.99
N GLY A 176 46.37 14.97 5.01
CA GLY A 176 45.42 15.27 6.10
C GLY A 176 44.06 14.53 5.99
N PRO A 177 44.04 13.19 5.80
CA PRO A 177 42.80 12.42 5.81
C PRO A 177 42.08 12.55 7.15
N PHE A 178 40.88 11.99 7.27
CA PHE A 178 40.24 11.87 8.57
C PHE A 178 41.19 11.21 9.59
N GLU A 179 41.37 11.88 10.72
CA GLU A 179 42.19 11.43 11.85
C GLU A 179 41.35 11.48 13.13
N TYR A 180 41.48 10.44 13.95
CA TYR A 180 40.80 10.39 15.24
C TYR A 180 41.60 11.18 16.29
N ASN A 181 40.96 12.19 16.88
CA ASN A 181 41.49 12.97 17.98
C ASN A 181 41.00 12.40 19.31
N ALA A 182 41.85 11.57 19.94
CA ALA A 182 41.53 10.92 21.21
C ALA A 182 41.36 11.88 22.40
N ASP A 183 41.99 13.07 22.38
CA ASP A 183 41.89 14.03 23.48
C ASP A 183 40.53 14.73 23.51
N LYS A 184 39.92 14.90 22.32
CA LYS A 184 38.59 15.49 22.18
C LYS A 184 37.47 14.47 22.02
N GLY A 185 37.80 13.24 21.61
CA GLY A 185 36.83 12.26 21.19
C GLY A 185 36.12 12.66 19.89
N THR A 186 36.87 13.09 18.87
CA THR A 186 36.30 13.58 17.60
C THR A 186 37.06 13.05 16.39
N TRP A 187 36.38 12.89 15.26
CA TRP A 187 37.02 12.69 13.96
C TRP A 187 37.26 14.02 13.26
N VAL A 188 38.46 14.22 12.72
CA VAL A 188 38.89 15.51 12.16
C VAL A 188 39.43 15.31 10.75
N SER A 189 38.95 16.10 9.79
CA SER A 189 39.63 16.33 8.52
C SER A 189 40.14 17.77 8.47
N GLU A 190 41.46 17.92 8.36
CA GLU A 190 42.13 19.21 8.29
C GLU A 190 42.00 19.88 6.91
N GLY A 191 41.49 19.16 5.91
CA GLY A 191 41.47 19.58 4.51
C GLY A 191 42.87 19.61 3.87
N GLY A 192 43.03 20.38 2.80
CA GLY A 192 44.27 20.49 2.04
C GLY A 192 45.51 20.94 2.85
N ALA A 193 46.69 20.70 2.27
CA ALA A 193 47.97 21.16 2.77
C ALA A 193 48.61 22.21 1.83
N PRO A 194 49.54 23.05 2.30
CA PRO A 194 50.13 24.14 1.49
C PRO A 194 50.69 23.71 0.13
N ASP A 195 51.13 22.45 -0.02
CA ASP A 195 51.73 21.91 -1.24
C ASP A 195 50.88 20.76 -1.87
N CYS A 196 49.58 20.69 -1.59
CA CYS A 196 48.74 19.64 -2.19
C CYS A 196 48.55 19.83 -3.71
N ILE A 197 48.07 18.78 -4.38
CA ILE A 197 47.63 18.82 -5.77
C ILE A 197 46.22 18.23 -5.80
N GLY A 198 45.21 19.08 -5.94
CA GLY A 198 43.82 18.67 -6.07
C GLY A 198 43.48 18.10 -7.44
N PRO A 199 42.31 17.45 -7.57
CA PRO A 199 41.29 17.23 -6.54
C PRO A 199 41.64 16.06 -5.60
N PHE A 200 41.11 16.09 -4.38
CA PHE A 200 41.33 15.03 -3.38
C PHE A 200 40.11 14.83 -2.47
N ASP A 201 40.03 13.65 -1.86
CA ASP A 201 38.97 13.28 -0.92
C ASP A 201 39.48 12.48 0.28
N SER A 202 38.74 12.54 1.39
CA SER A 202 38.87 11.62 2.51
C SER A 202 37.50 11.11 2.93
N ILE A 203 37.40 9.80 3.12
CA ILE A 203 36.16 9.10 3.39
C ILE A 203 36.29 8.39 4.73
N LEU A 204 35.36 8.68 5.62
CA LEU A 204 35.21 8.02 6.90
C LEU A 204 33.98 7.09 6.83
N THR A 205 34.18 5.78 7.03
CA THR A 205 33.14 4.76 6.88
C THR A 205 32.80 4.13 8.24
N THR A 206 31.52 4.01 8.56
CA THR A 206 31.07 3.31 9.77
C THR A 206 31.39 1.81 9.72
N PRO A 207 31.45 1.13 10.88
CA PRO A 207 31.21 -0.31 10.94
C PRO A 207 29.89 -0.71 10.28
N GLU A 208 29.73 -1.99 10.00
CA GLU A 208 28.43 -2.54 9.55
C GLU A 208 27.42 -2.53 10.71
N ILE A 209 26.25 -1.94 10.46
CA ILE A 209 25.15 -1.82 11.42
C ILE A 209 24.00 -2.71 10.94
N THR A 210 23.35 -3.43 11.85
CA THR A 210 22.17 -4.25 11.53
C THR A 210 20.90 -3.52 11.99
N ALA A 211 19.94 -3.36 11.09
CA ALA A 211 18.64 -2.77 11.40
C ALA A 211 17.84 -3.72 12.30
N PRO A 212 17.40 -3.30 13.50
CA PRO A 212 16.70 -4.18 14.43
C PRO A 212 15.22 -4.41 14.06
N SER A 213 14.65 -3.53 13.24
CA SER A 213 13.25 -3.57 12.81
C SER A 213 13.07 -2.91 11.45
N SER A 214 11.93 -3.18 10.79
CA SER A 214 11.63 -2.60 9.48
C SER A 214 11.09 -1.17 9.60
N GLU A 215 11.89 -0.16 9.24
CA GLU A 215 11.56 1.26 9.40
C GLU A 215 12.46 2.19 8.58
N GLU A 216 12.08 3.47 8.47
CA GLU A 216 12.98 4.51 7.96
C GLU A 216 14.03 4.88 9.02
N VAL A 217 15.29 4.90 8.59
CA VAL A 217 16.45 5.23 9.43
C VAL A 217 16.90 6.65 9.17
N VAL A 218 17.16 7.39 10.23
CA VAL A 218 17.75 8.73 10.22
C VAL A 218 19.15 8.66 10.79
N VAL A 219 20.11 9.25 10.08
CA VAL A 219 21.44 9.56 10.62
C VAL A 219 21.40 10.94 11.28
N GLU A 220 21.89 11.04 12.50
CA GLU A 220 22.12 12.31 13.20
C GLU A 220 23.63 12.50 13.39
N ILE A 221 24.15 13.64 12.97
CA ILE A 221 25.57 13.97 13.00
C ILE A 221 25.76 15.23 13.84
N SER A 222 26.50 15.14 14.95
CA SER A 222 27.03 16.31 15.65
C SER A 222 28.35 16.69 14.98
N HIS A 223 28.40 17.83 14.30
CA HIS A 223 29.58 18.22 13.54
C HIS A 223 29.68 19.73 13.36
N ARG A 224 30.87 20.20 12.99
CA ARG A 224 31.12 21.56 12.52
C ARG A 224 32.04 21.51 11.32
N TYR A 225 31.87 22.46 10.41
CA TYR A 225 32.65 22.46 9.17
C TYR A 225 32.90 23.87 8.65
N SER A 226 33.91 23.98 7.79
CA SER A 226 34.30 25.19 7.07
C SER A 226 34.79 24.87 5.66
N PHE A 227 33.96 24.26 4.82
CA PHE A 227 34.27 23.99 3.40
C PHE A 227 34.26 25.29 2.59
N GLU A 228 35.40 25.64 1.97
CA GLU A 228 35.70 26.89 1.25
C GLU A 228 34.53 27.90 1.14
N PRO A 229 34.36 28.82 2.13
CA PRO A 229 33.14 29.60 2.23
C PRO A 229 32.94 30.62 1.09
N ASP A 230 31.94 30.35 0.25
CA ASP A 230 31.47 31.25 -0.80
C ASP A 230 29.92 31.21 -0.87
N PRO A 231 29.21 32.34 -0.67
CA PRO A 231 27.74 32.37 -0.74
C PRO A 231 27.21 32.15 -2.18
N SER A 232 28.08 32.30 -3.17
CA SER A 232 27.72 32.25 -4.59
C SER A 232 27.91 30.87 -5.23
N ALA A 233 28.78 30.02 -4.69
CA ALA A 233 29.12 28.70 -5.25
C ALA A 233 29.63 27.74 -4.15
N ALA A 234 29.46 26.44 -4.37
CA ALA A 234 30.20 25.43 -3.61
C ALA A 234 31.48 25.05 -4.36
N TRP A 235 32.62 25.05 -3.67
CA TRP A 235 33.93 24.63 -4.21
C TRP A 235 34.34 23.30 -3.55
N ASP A 236 34.30 23.29 -2.22
CA ASP A 236 34.47 22.11 -1.38
C ASP A 236 33.14 21.68 -0.75
N ILE A 237 32.98 20.38 -0.52
CA ILE A 237 31.82 19.85 0.20
C ILE A 237 32.11 18.67 1.14
N GLY A 238 31.32 18.59 2.21
CA GLY A 238 31.07 17.38 2.97
C GLY A 238 29.84 16.64 2.42
N GLN A 239 29.88 15.32 2.25
CA GLN A 239 28.73 14.53 1.75
C GLN A 239 28.53 13.23 2.55
N VAL A 240 27.27 12.81 2.68
CA VAL A 240 26.85 11.55 3.29
C VAL A 240 26.41 10.55 2.20
N ARG A 241 26.87 9.30 2.30
CA ARG A 241 26.41 8.18 1.46
C ARG A 241 26.04 6.97 2.29
N VAL A 242 25.15 6.14 1.77
CA VAL A 242 24.69 4.90 2.42
C VAL A 242 24.83 3.71 1.48
N SER A 243 25.23 2.57 2.01
CA SER A 243 25.20 1.27 1.34
C SER A 243 24.37 0.32 2.19
N VAL A 244 23.44 -0.40 1.56
CA VAL A 244 22.56 -1.37 2.19
C VAL A 244 22.84 -2.75 1.59
N ASN A 245 22.97 -3.76 2.43
CA ASN A 245 23.24 -5.17 2.11
C ASN A 245 24.43 -5.37 1.17
N GLY A 246 25.47 -4.54 1.30
CA GLY A 246 26.68 -4.60 0.47
C GLY A 246 26.50 -4.04 -0.96
N GLY A 247 25.40 -3.34 -1.22
CA GLY A 247 25.18 -2.61 -2.48
C GLY A 247 26.14 -1.42 -2.66
N GLU A 248 26.07 -0.76 -3.81
CA GLU A 248 26.85 0.46 -4.06
C GLU A 248 26.47 1.57 -3.07
N PHE A 249 27.45 2.41 -2.72
CA PHE A 249 27.19 3.60 -1.90
C PHE A 249 26.44 4.64 -2.73
N VAL A 250 25.24 4.99 -2.27
CA VAL A 250 24.37 6.00 -2.87
C VAL A 250 24.41 7.28 -2.04
N THR A 251 24.48 8.43 -2.69
CA THR A 251 24.44 9.73 -2.02
C THR A 251 23.08 10.00 -1.38
N VAL A 252 23.10 10.40 -0.11
CA VAL A 252 21.91 10.92 0.58
C VAL A 252 21.54 12.26 -0.05
N SER A 253 20.31 12.36 -0.57
CA SER A 253 19.83 13.56 -1.26
C SER A 253 19.69 14.74 -0.30
N GLY A 254 19.90 15.97 -0.80
CA GLY A 254 19.65 17.19 -0.02
C GLY A 254 18.20 17.31 0.48
N GLY A 255 17.23 16.75 -0.27
CA GLY A 255 15.82 16.73 0.14
C GLY A 255 15.48 15.75 1.27
N SER A 256 16.43 14.90 1.68
CA SER A 256 16.27 13.93 2.76
C SER A 256 16.65 14.48 4.14
N PHE A 257 17.20 15.70 4.21
CA PHE A 257 17.57 16.33 5.47
C PHE A 257 16.35 16.91 6.19
N LEU A 258 16.23 16.60 7.48
CA LEU A 258 15.23 17.14 8.41
C LEU A 258 15.75 18.40 9.11
N GLU A 259 17.08 18.53 9.23
CA GLU A 259 17.74 19.63 9.93
C GLU A 259 19.14 19.85 9.34
N ASN A 260 19.55 21.12 9.18
CA ASN A 260 20.90 21.56 8.80
C ASN A 260 21.47 20.85 7.56
N GLY A 261 20.70 20.79 6.47
CA GLY A 261 21.07 20.07 5.24
C GLY A 261 22.11 20.74 4.34
N TYR A 262 22.23 20.20 3.13
CA TYR A 262 23.22 20.64 2.15
C TYR A 262 23.01 22.07 1.66
N PHE A 263 24.11 22.66 1.17
CA PHE A 263 24.06 23.92 0.47
C PHE A 263 23.24 23.79 -0.83
N SER A 264 22.46 24.82 -1.15
CA SER A 264 21.49 24.79 -2.26
C SER A 264 22.11 24.83 -3.66
N LYS A 265 23.44 24.88 -3.77
CA LYS A 265 24.17 24.94 -5.04
C LYS A 265 25.12 23.77 -5.16
N ALA A 266 25.13 23.19 -6.36
CA ALA A 266 26.07 22.13 -6.70
C ALA A 266 27.51 22.66 -6.79
N VAL A 267 28.47 21.75 -6.62
CA VAL A 267 29.90 22.08 -6.70
C VAL A 267 30.28 22.56 -8.10
N ALA A 268 30.88 23.75 -8.19
CA ALA A 268 31.41 24.34 -9.41
C ALA A 268 32.85 23.87 -9.71
N GLY A 269 33.59 23.52 -8.66
CA GLY A 269 34.97 23.04 -8.68
C GLY A 269 35.18 21.75 -9.47
N ALA A 270 36.44 21.36 -9.64
CA ALA A 270 36.86 20.09 -10.22
C ALA A 270 36.71 18.89 -9.26
N GLY A 271 37.02 17.69 -9.74
CA GLY A 271 37.02 16.46 -8.92
C GLY A 271 35.72 15.67 -8.93
N MET A 272 35.69 14.60 -8.13
CA MET A 272 34.55 13.66 -8.06
C MET A 272 33.27 14.28 -7.49
N MET A 273 33.38 15.43 -6.82
CA MET A 273 32.24 16.13 -6.25
C MET A 273 31.60 17.12 -7.23
N LYS A 274 32.20 17.36 -8.40
CA LYS A 274 31.68 18.32 -9.38
C LYS A 274 30.23 18.01 -9.76
N GLY A 275 29.37 19.01 -9.67
CA GLY A 275 27.94 18.89 -9.97
C GLY A 275 27.12 18.19 -8.89
N LEU A 276 27.73 17.76 -7.78
CA LEU A 276 27.03 17.17 -6.63
C LEU A 276 26.71 18.23 -5.57
N PHE A 277 25.83 17.88 -4.64
CA PHE A 277 25.46 18.70 -3.49
C PHE A 277 26.08 18.12 -2.21
N GLY A 278 26.34 19.01 -1.24
CA GLY A 278 26.89 18.65 0.07
C GLY A 278 26.87 19.83 1.03
N PHE A 279 27.34 19.60 2.26
CA PHE A 279 27.64 20.65 3.22
C PHE A 279 28.72 21.57 2.62
N SER A 280 28.45 22.86 2.50
CA SER A 280 29.42 23.85 2.02
C SER A 280 29.32 25.11 2.86
N GLY A 281 30.35 25.96 2.84
CA GLY A 281 30.42 27.12 3.71
C GLY A 281 30.95 26.80 5.12
N GLN A 282 30.65 27.70 6.06
CA GLN A 282 31.05 27.57 7.45
C GLN A 282 29.82 27.53 8.36
N THR A 283 29.81 26.60 9.32
CA THR A 283 28.73 26.50 10.31
C THR A 283 28.71 27.71 11.24
N GLU A 284 27.53 28.06 11.75
CA GLU A 284 27.38 29.10 12.78
C GLU A 284 28.16 28.71 14.06
N GLY A 285 28.79 29.68 14.72
CA GLY A 285 29.57 29.44 15.94
C GLY A 285 30.86 28.64 15.74
N TYR A 286 31.25 28.35 14.49
CA TYR A 286 32.44 27.52 14.18
C TYR A 286 33.70 28.02 14.91
N ALA A 287 33.95 29.34 14.91
CA ALA A 287 35.14 29.94 15.53
C ALA A 287 35.18 29.74 17.07
N ASP A 288 34.02 29.56 17.70
CA ASP A 288 33.89 29.37 19.15
C ASP A 288 33.97 27.89 19.55
N GLY A 289 34.09 26.96 18.61
CA GLY A 289 34.06 25.52 18.92
C GLY A 289 32.68 24.88 18.82
N ALA A 290 31.64 25.61 18.41
CA ALA A 290 30.28 25.11 18.45
C ALA A 290 30.02 24.03 17.39
N PHE A 291 29.34 22.97 17.79
CA PHE A 291 28.80 21.93 16.92
C PHE A 291 27.34 22.23 16.57
N ILE A 292 26.94 21.84 15.37
CA ILE A 292 25.54 21.77 14.94
C ILE A 292 25.12 20.29 14.80
N THR A 293 23.82 20.04 14.75
CA THR A 293 23.28 18.70 14.48
C THR A 293 22.62 18.66 13.10
N SER A 294 23.10 17.78 12.22
CA SER A 294 22.45 17.51 10.94
C SER A 294 21.71 16.18 10.99
N LYS A 295 20.47 16.16 10.51
CA LYS A 295 19.61 14.96 10.52
C LYS A 295 19.16 14.62 9.12
N ALA A 296 19.38 13.39 8.66
CA ALA A 296 18.96 12.97 7.31
C ALA A 296 18.39 11.56 7.29
N ILE A 297 17.30 11.38 6.54
CA ILE A 297 16.75 10.06 6.22
C ILE A 297 17.71 9.37 5.25
N ILE A 298 18.27 8.23 5.66
CA ILE A 298 19.19 7.44 4.82
C ILE A 298 18.48 6.30 4.07
N GLY A 299 17.20 6.09 4.35
CA GLY A 299 16.34 5.14 3.64
C GLY A 299 15.55 4.24 4.59
N LYS A 300 14.68 3.43 3.99
CA LYS A 300 13.91 2.39 4.68
C LYS A 300 14.72 1.10 4.72
N MET A 301 14.90 0.56 5.92
CA MET A 301 15.57 -0.73 6.15
C MET A 301 14.52 -1.77 6.54
N ALA A 302 14.71 -3.02 6.13
CA ALA A 302 14.00 -4.15 6.70
C ALA A 302 14.71 -4.66 7.96
N ALA A 303 13.98 -5.32 8.86
CA ALA A 303 14.58 -6.01 10.00
C ALA A 303 15.65 -7.01 9.53
N GLY A 304 16.87 -6.89 10.06
CA GLY A 304 18.02 -7.70 9.69
C GLY A 304 18.85 -7.16 8.52
N ASP A 305 18.43 -6.10 7.83
CA ASP A 305 19.25 -5.44 6.83
C ASP A 305 20.55 -4.93 7.45
N LYS A 306 21.64 -5.00 6.68
CA LYS A 306 22.96 -4.53 7.07
C LYS A 306 23.28 -3.27 6.30
N PHE A 307 23.73 -2.21 6.97
CA PHE A 307 24.09 -0.97 6.29
C PHE A 307 25.39 -0.37 6.81
N LYS A 308 26.02 0.44 5.95
CA LYS A 308 27.18 1.28 6.27
C LYS A 308 26.93 2.69 5.78
N VAL A 309 27.50 3.68 6.47
CA VAL A 309 27.44 5.09 6.06
C VAL A 309 28.84 5.65 5.87
N GLN A 310 28.99 6.50 4.86
CA GLN A 310 30.23 7.22 4.54
C GLN A 310 30.03 8.72 4.74
N PHE A 311 31.03 9.36 5.35
CA PHE A 311 31.20 10.81 5.43
C PHE A 311 32.41 11.19 4.57
N ILE A 312 32.20 12.04 3.56
CA ILE A 312 33.19 12.34 2.53
C ILE A 312 33.56 13.81 2.60
N SER A 313 34.79 14.12 2.94
CA SER A 313 35.40 15.45 2.78
C SER A 313 35.98 15.53 1.38
N GLY A 314 35.34 16.26 0.47
CA GLY A 314 35.76 16.37 -0.93
C GLY A 314 36.19 17.79 -1.28
N HIS A 315 37.34 17.89 -1.96
CA HIS A 315 37.96 19.17 -2.30
C HIS A 315 38.36 19.24 -3.77
N ASP A 316 38.17 20.40 -4.37
CA ASP A 316 38.50 20.58 -5.78
C ASP A 316 39.98 20.94 -6.01
N GLN A 317 40.55 21.74 -5.12
CA GLN A 317 41.94 22.20 -5.09
C GLN A 317 42.47 22.29 -3.64
N CYS A 318 43.54 23.06 -3.44
CA CYS A 318 44.17 23.27 -2.13
C CYS A 318 43.58 24.42 -1.33
N ALA A 319 42.78 25.28 -1.98
CA ALA A 319 41.99 26.26 -1.27
C ALA A 319 41.00 25.50 -0.37
N THR A 320 40.95 25.87 0.90
CA THR A 320 40.03 25.32 1.88
C THR A 320 39.59 26.46 2.80
N GLY A 321 38.53 26.26 3.58
CA GLY A 321 38.18 27.20 4.63
C GLY A 321 39.05 27.04 5.88
N ALA A 322 38.51 27.44 7.03
CA ALA A 322 39.20 27.32 8.30
C ALA A 322 39.46 25.84 8.69
N LYS A 323 40.50 25.65 9.50
CA LYS A 323 40.90 24.34 10.04
C LYS A 323 40.40 24.15 11.48
N PRO A 324 39.87 22.97 11.84
CA PRO A 324 39.69 21.81 10.96
C PRO A 324 38.56 21.99 9.95
N ASN A 325 38.73 21.48 8.74
CA ASN A 325 37.75 21.69 7.68
C ASN A 325 36.42 20.98 7.97
N TRP A 326 36.49 19.79 8.55
CA TRP A 326 35.34 19.09 9.11
C TRP A 326 35.74 18.39 10.42
N GLU A 327 34.98 18.61 11.48
CA GLU A 327 35.10 17.88 12.75
C GLU A 327 33.74 17.24 13.08
N ILE A 328 33.75 15.93 13.32
CA ILE A 328 32.58 15.11 13.68
C ILE A 328 32.77 14.66 15.13
N ASP A 329 31.81 15.03 15.97
CA ASP A 329 31.79 14.78 17.41
C ASP A 329 30.99 13.52 17.76
N SER A 330 29.86 13.30 17.09
CA SER A 330 29.10 12.07 17.28
C SER A 330 28.26 11.71 16.06
N VAL A 331 28.00 10.42 15.88
CA VAL A 331 27.07 9.89 14.88
C VAL A 331 26.08 8.96 15.56
N SER A 332 24.79 9.15 15.33
CA SER A 332 23.77 8.19 15.76
C SER A 332 22.81 7.83 14.64
N PHE A 333 22.19 6.67 14.78
CA PHE A 333 21.18 6.15 13.87
C PHE A 333 19.91 5.89 14.67
N VAL A 334 18.79 6.47 14.25
CA VAL A 334 17.51 6.39 14.95
C VAL A 334 16.38 6.08 13.98
N LYS A 335 15.25 5.59 14.48
CA LYS A 335 14.00 5.56 13.72
C LYS A 335 13.62 6.98 13.34
N ARG A 336 13.11 7.18 12.12
CA ARG A 336 12.52 8.45 11.69
C ARG A 336 11.47 8.93 12.71
N PRO A 337 11.66 10.12 13.31
CA PRO A 337 10.63 10.70 14.17
C PRO A 337 9.34 10.97 13.38
N PRO A 338 8.17 10.89 14.03
CA PRO A 338 6.95 11.43 13.44
C PRO A 338 7.13 12.91 13.06
N ILE A 339 6.44 13.34 12.01
CA ILE A 339 6.40 14.72 11.54
C ILE A 339 5.69 15.61 12.57
N ALA A 340 4.57 15.12 13.11
CA ALA A 340 3.86 15.75 14.23
C ALA A 340 3.08 14.68 15.01
N VAL A 341 2.90 14.90 16.31
CA VAL A 341 2.13 14.02 17.21
C VAL A 341 1.28 14.90 18.11
N TYR A 342 0.01 14.54 18.24
CA TYR A 342 -0.95 15.12 19.16
C TYR A 342 -1.55 13.98 20.00
N ASP A 343 -1.12 13.86 21.25
CA ASP A 343 -1.61 12.83 22.20
C ASP A 343 -2.68 13.36 23.17
N PHE A 344 -2.95 14.67 23.11
CA PHE A 344 -4.00 15.39 23.83
C PHE A 344 -4.01 15.22 25.37
N ALA A 345 -2.98 14.60 25.94
CA ALA A 345 -2.93 14.25 27.36
C ALA A 345 -2.77 15.47 28.26
N SER A 346 -2.09 16.53 27.78
CA SER A 346 -1.85 17.77 28.53
C SER A 346 -2.76 18.94 28.13
N ASP A 347 -3.20 18.97 26.87
CA ASP A 347 -3.96 20.06 26.27
C ASP A 347 -4.69 19.61 25.00
N ASP A 348 -5.40 20.54 24.36
CA ASP A 348 -6.23 20.31 23.18
C ASP A 348 -5.45 20.23 21.85
N GLY A 349 -4.11 20.28 21.92
CA GLY A 349 -3.20 20.26 20.78
C GLY A 349 -3.24 21.52 19.92
N GLY A 350 -3.96 22.57 20.35
CA GLY A 350 -4.21 23.78 19.56
C GLY A 350 -5.16 23.57 18.37
N PHE A 351 -5.99 22.52 18.40
CA PHE A 351 -6.97 22.27 17.33
C PHE A 351 -8.10 23.30 17.37
N GLU A 352 -8.53 23.75 16.19
CA GLU A 352 -9.61 24.71 16.04
C GLU A 352 -10.93 24.02 15.68
N VAL A 353 -11.99 24.34 16.44
CA VAL A 353 -13.35 23.83 16.19
C VAL A 353 -14.10 24.74 15.21
N SER A 354 -14.72 24.15 14.20
CA SER A 354 -15.54 24.86 13.21
C SER A 354 -16.70 24.00 12.68
N ASN A 355 -17.50 24.56 11.77
CA ASN A 355 -18.58 23.88 11.05
C ASN A 355 -18.78 24.51 9.66
N ILE A 356 -19.19 23.71 8.67
CA ILE A 356 -19.49 24.16 7.30
C ILE A 356 -20.97 24.50 7.12
N GLN A 357 -21.87 23.71 7.72
CA GLN A 357 -23.32 23.92 7.62
C GLN A 357 -23.73 25.19 8.39
N PRO A 358 -24.73 25.94 7.89
CA PRO A 358 -25.18 27.19 8.52
C PRO A 358 -25.85 26.99 9.88
N ILE A 359 -26.26 25.75 10.20
CA ILE A 359 -26.78 25.38 11.51
C ILE A 359 -25.60 24.89 12.36
N ALA A 360 -25.18 25.71 13.32
CA ALA A 360 -24.18 25.31 14.30
C ALA A 360 -24.78 24.26 15.25
N LEU A 361 -24.04 23.17 15.45
CA LEU A 361 -24.45 22.07 16.32
C LEU A 361 -24.55 22.51 17.79
N THR A 362 -25.53 22.01 18.52
CA THR A 362 -25.47 21.92 19.99
C THR A 362 -24.63 20.70 20.37
N GLY A 363 -23.42 20.91 20.86
CA GLY A 363 -22.42 19.87 21.13
C GLY A 363 -21.45 19.64 19.96
N PRO A 364 -20.74 20.67 19.47
CA PRO A 364 -19.64 20.48 18.53
C PRO A 364 -18.54 19.60 19.17
N PHE A 365 -17.48 19.29 18.44
CA PHE A 365 -16.30 18.69 19.04
C PHE A 365 -15.87 19.47 20.29
N GLU A 366 -15.73 18.76 21.41
CA GLU A 366 -15.33 19.29 22.70
C GLU A 366 -14.10 18.52 23.20
N TYR A 367 -13.13 19.26 23.73
CA TYR A 367 -11.94 18.66 24.35
C TYR A 367 -12.26 18.20 25.77
N ASN A 368 -12.05 16.91 26.04
CA ASN A 368 -12.19 16.29 27.34
C ASN A 368 -10.84 16.22 28.05
N ALA A 369 -10.54 17.21 28.88
CA ALA A 369 -9.28 17.31 29.62
C ALA A 369 -9.04 16.17 30.64
N ASP A 370 -10.09 15.53 31.16
CA ASP A 370 -9.95 14.42 32.12
C ASP A 370 -9.48 13.13 31.44
N LYS A 371 -9.84 12.96 30.16
CA LYS A 371 -9.45 11.80 29.35
C LYS A 371 -8.30 12.08 28.39
N GLY A 372 -8.04 13.36 28.09
CA GLY A 372 -7.14 13.75 27.01
C GLY A 372 -7.67 13.35 25.64
N THR A 373 -8.96 13.55 25.37
CA THR A 373 -9.58 13.15 24.09
C THR A 373 -10.46 14.26 23.49
N TRP A 374 -10.61 14.27 22.17
CA TRP A 374 -11.61 15.08 21.48
C TRP A 374 -12.89 14.27 21.25
N VAL A 375 -14.05 14.86 21.58
CA VAL A 375 -15.33 14.14 21.57
C VAL A 375 -16.37 14.90 20.75
N SER A 376 -17.01 14.21 19.81
CA SER A 376 -18.27 14.61 19.19
C SER A 376 -19.39 13.71 19.71
N GLU A 377 -20.37 14.31 20.39
CA GLU A 377 -21.52 13.61 20.98
C GLU A 377 -22.61 13.28 19.95
N GLY A 378 -22.49 13.76 18.71
CA GLY A 378 -23.49 13.62 17.65
C GLY A 378 -24.74 14.47 17.91
N GLY A 379 -25.92 13.88 17.74
CA GLY A 379 -27.21 14.59 17.79
C GLY A 379 -27.66 14.95 19.20
N SER A 380 -28.42 16.05 19.28
CA SER A 380 -29.11 16.51 20.49
C SER A 380 -30.63 16.33 20.31
N PRO A 381 -31.41 16.09 21.38
CA PRO A 381 -32.87 16.02 21.27
C PRO A 381 -33.53 17.22 20.57
N ASP A 382 -32.87 18.38 20.60
CA ASP A 382 -33.35 19.64 20.01
C ASP A 382 -32.65 20.01 18.68
N CYS A 383 -31.87 19.11 18.07
CA CYS A 383 -31.16 19.45 16.83
C CYS A 383 -32.08 19.62 15.62
N VAL A 384 -31.56 20.30 14.59
CA VAL A 384 -32.18 20.44 13.27
C VAL A 384 -31.10 20.12 12.24
N GLY A 385 -31.20 18.96 11.59
CA GLY A 385 -30.27 18.54 10.55
C GLY A 385 -30.52 19.18 9.18
N PRO A 386 -29.54 19.07 8.25
CA PRO A 386 -28.22 18.45 8.44
C PRO A 386 -27.23 19.38 9.17
N TYR A 387 -26.24 18.80 9.84
CA TYR A 387 -25.21 19.54 10.58
C TYR A 387 -23.87 18.80 10.58
N ASP A 388 -22.81 19.51 10.94
CA ASP A 388 -21.46 18.97 11.06
C ASP A 388 -20.69 19.63 12.21
N SER A 389 -19.61 18.98 12.63
CA SER A 389 -18.60 19.57 13.49
C SER A 389 -17.20 19.11 13.06
N ILE A 390 -16.27 20.05 13.01
CA ILE A 390 -14.93 19.90 12.47
C ILE A 390 -13.92 20.29 13.55
N ILE A 391 -12.87 19.49 13.71
CA ILE A 391 -11.62 19.93 14.32
C ILE A 391 -10.52 20.01 13.25
N THR A 392 -9.76 21.11 13.27
CA THR A 392 -8.66 21.36 12.32
C THR A 392 -7.34 21.38 13.06
N THR A 393 -6.33 20.66 12.55
CA THR A 393 -4.97 20.71 13.12
C THR A 393 -4.39 22.13 13.01
N PRO A 394 -3.42 22.49 13.87
CA PRO A 394 -2.47 23.55 13.54
C PRO A 394 -1.82 23.33 12.16
N GLU A 395 -1.26 24.39 11.57
CA GLU A 395 -0.46 24.28 10.35
C GLU A 395 0.85 23.54 10.61
N ILE A 396 1.09 22.45 9.87
CA ILE A 396 2.27 21.61 10.00
C ILE A 396 3.17 21.86 8.79
N THR A 397 4.50 22.01 9.01
CA THR A 397 5.48 22.17 7.93
C THR A 397 6.23 20.86 7.69
N ALA A 398 6.25 20.39 6.44
CA ALA A 398 7.03 19.22 6.05
C ALA A 398 8.53 19.53 6.11
N ALA A 399 9.26 18.86 7.02
CA ALA A 399 10.70 19.07 7.18
C ALA A 399 11.54 18.47 6.03
N SER A 400 11.02 17.48 5.31
CA SER A 400 11.70 16.79 4.22
C SER A 400 10.73 16.44 3.11
N THR A 401 11.24 16.21 1.89
CA THR A 401 10.43 15.72 0.78
C THR A 401 10.06 14.24 0.98
N GLY A 402 8.80 13.90 0.82
CA GLY A 402 8.32 12.51 0.92
C GLY A 402 6.82 12.41 1.15
N GLY A 403 6.33 11.18 1.17
CA GLY A 403 4.94 10.89 1.48
C GLY A 403 4.60 11.04 2.96
N VAL A 404 3.37 11.48 3.25
CA VAL A 404 2.85 11.66 4.61
C VAL A 404 1.64 10.75 4.82
N VAL A 405 1.65 10.05 5.95
CA VAL A 405 0.54 9.22 6.43
C VAL A 405 0.00 9.83 7.72
N VAL A 406 -1.32 9.93 7.83
CA VAL A 406 -2.00 10.21 9.09
C VAL A 406 -2.29 8.89 9.80
N GLU A 407 -1.99 8.81 11.09
CA GLU A 407 -2.39 7.74 12.00
C GLU A 407 -3.35 8.34 13.03
N LEU A 408 -4.56 7.79 13.11
CA LEU A 408 -5.65 8.29 13.94
C LEU A 408 -6.08 7.20 14.91
N SER A 409 -5.81 7.39 16.21
CA SER A 409 -6.39 6.58 17.30
C SER A 409 -7.78 7.13 17.62
N HIS A 410 -8.82 6.37 17.33
CA HIS A 410 -10.20 6.81 17.50
C HIS A 410 -11.18 5.66 17.67
N ARG A 411 -12.39 5.99 18.13
CA ARG A 411 -13.54 5.08 18.15
C ARG A 411 -14.79 5.83 17.75
N TYR A 412 -15.72 5.17 17.09
CA TYR A 412 -16.94 5.81 16.61
C TYR A 412 -18.14 4.86 16.60
N SER A 413 -19.33 5.45 16.67
CA SER A 413 -20.63 4.80 16.55
C SER A 413 -21.57 5.72 15.77
N PHE A 414 -21.30 5.90 14.48
CA PHE A 414 -22.19 6.55 13.52
C PHE A 414 -23.41 5.66 13.24
N GLU A 415 -24.54 6.26 12.82
CA GLU A 415 -25.80 5.54 12.62
C GLU A 415 -25.60 4.22 11.83
N PRO A 416 -25.77 3.04 12.49
CA PRO A 416 -25.37 1.77 11.89
C PRO A 416 -26.43 1.22 10.94
N ASP A 417 -26.10 1.18 9.66
CA ASP A 417 -26.91 0.52 8.63
C ASP A 417 -26.00 -0.25 7.65
N PRO A 418 -26.18 -1.58 7.50
CA PRO A 418 -25.36 -2.37 6.58
C PRO A 418 -25.64 -2.05 5.10
N SER A 419 -26.73 -1.35 4.80
CA SER A 419 -27.25 -1.08 3.46
C SER A 419 -26.92 0.31 2.92
N ALA A 420 -26.63 1.29 3.77
CA ALA A 420 -26.27 2.67 3.40
C ALA A 420 -25.54 3.38 4.56
N ALA A 421 -24.82 4.47 4.28
CA ALA A 421 -24.41 5.39 5.33
C ALA A 421 -25.48 6.47 5.52
N TRP A 422 -25.67 6.93 6.75
CA TRP A 422 -26.55 8.06 7.10
C TRP A 422 -25.72 9.18 7.72
N ASP A 423 -24.94 8.83 8.75
CA ASP A 423 -23.91 9.65 9.36
C ASP A 423 -22.51 9.15 8.99
N ILE A 424 -21.55 10.08 8.89
CA ILE A 424 -20.16 9.74 8.64
C ILE A 424 -19.15 10.61 9.39
N GLY A 425 -17.96 10.04 9.61
CA GLY A 425 -16.73 10.77 9.87
C GLY A 425 -15.85 10.84 8.61
N GLN A 426 -15.22 11.98 8.34
CA GLN A 426 -14.25 12.12 7.23
C GLN A 426 -12.94 12.79 7.68
N ILE A 427 -11.85 12.42 7.00
CA ILE A 427 -10.56 13.11 7.00
C ILE A 427 -10.48 13.98 5.74
N ARG A 428 -10.12 15.25 5.90
CA ARG A 428 -9.87 16.18 4.78
C ARG A 428 -8.52 16.86 4.90
N VAL A 429 -7.88 17.17 3.78
CA VAL A 429 -6.50 17.67 3.73
C VAL A 429 -6.44 18.96 2.91
N SER A 430 -5.67 19.93 3.40
CA SER A 430 -5.29 21.14 2.66
C SER A 430 -3.77 21.23 2.63
N VAL A 431 -3.20 21.56 1.46
CA VAL A 431 -1.76 21.74 1.27
C VAL A 431 -1.51 23.13 0.70
N ASN A 432 -0.59 23.86 1.30
CA ASN A 432 -0.19 25.22 0.95
C ASN A 432 -1.39 26.20 0.85
N GLY A 433 -2.41 26.00 1.68
CA GLY A 433 -3.62 26.82 1.72
C GLY A 433 -4.62 26.54 0.61
N SER A 434 -4.55 25.39 -0.05
CA SER A 434 -5.61 24.91 -0.96
C SER A 434 -6.95 24.73 -0.24
N GLU A 435 -8.04 24.56 -1.00
CA GLU A 435 -9.30 24.09 -0.39
C GLU A 435 -9.10 22.70 0.24
N PHE A 436 -9.87 22.42 1.29
CA PHE A 436 -9.85 21.11 1.95
C PHE A 436 -10.56 20.07 1.10
N GLU A 437 -9.83 19.02 0.72
CA GLU A 437 -10.37 17.90 -0.06
C GLU A 437 -10.55 16.66 0.80
N SER A 438 -11.59 15.88 0.52
CA SER A 438 -11.85 14.64 1.26
C SER A 438 -10.91 13.54 0.82
N LEU A 439 -10.38 12.80 1.79
CA LEU A 439 -9.45 11.73 1.48
C LEU A 439 -10.16 10.57 0.76
N ALA A 440 -9.59 10.12 -0.36
CA ALA A 440 -10.15 8.99 -1.10
C ALA A 440 -10.01 7.68 -0.31
N ALA A 441 -11.02 6.80 -0.36
CA ALA A 441 -10.99 5.53 0.38
C ALA A 441 -9.81 4.61 -0.02
N GLY A 442 -9.33 4.71 -1.26
CA GLY A 442 -8.18 3.96 -1.74
C GLY A 442 -6.85 4.34 -1.07
N TYR A 443 -6.78 5.47 -0.36
CA TYR A 443 -5.58 5.90 0.37
C TYR A 443 -5.49 5.36 1.79
N PHE A 444 -6.51 4.67 2.29
CA PHE A 444 -6.44 4.02 3.59
C PHE A 444 -5.57 2.77 3.51
N ILE A 445 -4.64 2.69 4.46
CA ILE A 445 -3.74 1.55 4.67
C ILE A 445 -4.40 0.61 5.68
N GLU A 446 -5.06 1.14 6.71
CA GLU A 446 -5.74 0.38 7.75
C GLU A 446 -7.06 1.05 8.17
N ASN A 447 -8.08 0.24 8.46
CA ASN A 447 -9.36 0.65 9.04
C ASN A 447 -10.02 1.86 8.33
N GLY A 448 -10.20 1.75 7.02
CA GLY A 448 -10.73 2.83 6.17
C GLY A 448 -12.25 3.00 6.18
N TYR A 449 -12.73 3.79 5.22
CA TYR A 449 -14.14 4.16 5.11
C TYR A 449 -15.09 2.99 4.81
N PHE A 450 -16.34 3.18 5.21
CA PHE A 450 -17.43 2.33 4.78
C PHE A 450 -17.67 2.49 3.27
N SER A 451 -17.85 1.38 2.57
CA SER A 451 -17.87 1.37 1.09
C SER A 451 -19.14 1.92 0.45
N LYS A 452 -20.16 2.22 1.25
CA LYS A 452 -21.45 2.71 0.75
C LYS A 452 -21.59 4.22 0.98
N PRO A 453 -22.07 4.96 -0.03
CA PRO A 453 -22.24 6.40 0.10
C PRO A 453 -23.38 6.76 1.04
N VAL A 454 -23.34 8.00 1.54
CA VAL A 454 -24.41 8.58 2.35
C VAL A 454 -25.68 8.72 1.53
N ALA A 455 -26.76 8.10 1.99
CA ALA A 455 -28.09 8.21 1.42
C ALA A 455 -28.86 9.46 1.91
N GLY A 456 -28.50 9.94 3.10
CA GLY A 456 -29.08 11.09 3.79
C GLY A 456 -28.85 12.45 3.10
N ALA A 457 -29.34 13.51 3.76
CA ALA A 457 -29.10 14.91 3.38
C ALA A 457 -27.73 15.45 3.86
N GLY A 458 -27.44 16.73 3.56
CA GLY A 458 -26.22 17.42 4.03
C GLY A 458 -25.06 17.44 3.03
N ILE A 459 -23.93 17.99 3.47
CA ILE A 459 -22.72 18.13 2.63
C ILE A 459 -22.11 16.79 2.22
N PHE A 460 -22.44 15.72 2.93
CA PHE A 460 -21.88 14.39 2.70
C PHE A 460 -22.75 13.52 1.78
N LYS A 461 -23.92 14.00 1.32
CA LYS A 461 -24.79 13.22 0.43
C LYS A 461 -24.01 12.69 -0.78
N GLY A 462 -24.03 11.37 -0.97
CA GLY A 462 -23.29 10.70 -2.05
C GLY A 462 -21.80 10.47 -1.79
N GLN A 463 -21.26 10.99 -0.69
CA GLN A 463 -19.87 10.76 -0.28
C GLN A 463 -19.76 9.55 0.65
N ILE A 464 -18.53 9.09 0.89
CA ILE A 464 -18.20 7.98 1.79
C ILE A 464 -17.36 8.48 2.97
N GLY A 465 -17.39 7.75 4.09
CA GLY A 465 -16.63 8.07 5.29
C GLY A 465 -16.64 6.91 6.28
N PHE A 466 -16.08 7.12 7.47
CA PHE A 466 -16.28 6.22 8.61
C PHE A 466 -17.78 6.15 8.93
N SER A 467 -18.37 4.97 8.99
CA SER A 467 -19.79 4.80 9.32
C SER A 467 -20.00 3.48 10.08
N GLY A 468 -21.13 3.36 10.78
CA GLY A 468 -21.37 2.25 11.70
C GLY A 468 -20.58 2.38 13.00
N GLN A 469 -20.27 1.24 13.62
CA GLN A 469 -19.64 1.19 14.95
C GLN A 469 -18.33 0.38 14.93
N THR A 470 -17.30 0.90 15.58
CA THR A 470 -16.02 0.21 15.74
C THR A 470 -16.12 -1.01 16.65
N GLU A 471 -15.27 -2.01 16.42
CA GLU A 471 -15.13 -3.18 17.30
C GLU A 471 -14.68 -2.74 18.71
N GLY A 472 -15.20 -3.40 19.75
CA GLY A 472 -14.85 -3.08 21.15
C GLY A 472 -15.35 -1.72 21.67
N TYR A 473 -16.16 -0.98 20.88
CA TYR A 473 -16.63 0.35 21.24
C TYR A 473 -17.27 0.43 22.64
N ALA A 474 -18.12 -0.55 22.98
CA ALA A 474 -18.83 -0.61 24.26
C ALA A 474 -17.88 -0.76 25.47
N ASP A 475 -16.69 -1.32 25.25
CA ASP A 475 -15.70 -1.60 26.30
C ASP A 475 -14.71 -0.45 26.51
N GLY A 476 -14.77 0.61 25.69
CA GLY A 476 -13.77 1.67 25.76
C GLY A 476 -12.75 1.67 24.63
N ALA A 477 -12.72 0.62 23.80
CA ALA A 477 -11.58 0.37 22.92
C ALA A 477 -11.47 1.38 21.77
N PHE A 478 -10.24 1.79 21.50
CA PHE A 478 -9.84 2.57 20.34
C PHE A 478 -9.30 1.64 19.24
N ILE A 479 -9.52 2.04 17.99
CA ILE A 479 -8.86 1.47 16.81
C ILE A 479 -7.88 2.50 16.25
N THR A 480 -6.93 2.05 15.43
CA THR A 480 -6.05 2.94 14.65
C THR A 480 -6.42 2.89 13.18
N SER A 481 -6.80 4.02 12.61
CA SER A 481 -6.92 4.17 11.15
C SER A 481 -5.68 4.85 10.60
N SER A 482 -5.13 4.34 9.51
CA SER A 482 -3.96 4.93 8.85
C SER A 482 -4.25 5.19 7.37
N ALA A 483 -3.85 6.37 6.88
CA ALA A 483 -4.10 6.75 5.50
C ALA A 483 -3.04 7.70 4.94
N PHE A 484 -2.68 7.51 3.67
CA PHE A 484 -1.77 8.39 2.95
C PHE A 484 -2.47 9.71 2.61
N ILE A 485 -1.96 10.85 3.08
CA ILE A 485 -2.60 12.16 2.87
C ILE A 485 -1.99 12.97 1.72
N GLY A 486 -0.88 12.50 1.14
CA GLY A 486 -0.23 13.15 0.02
C GLY A 486 1.30 13.12 0.12
N ALA A 487 1.96 13.44 -1.00
CA ALA A 487 3.39 13.70 -1.04
C ALA A 487 3.66 15.19 -0.82
N MET A 488 4.62 15.50 0.03
CA MET A 488 5.04 16.85 0.36
C MET A 488 6.47 17.10 -0.10
N THR A 489 6.77 18.33 -0.46
CA THR A 489 8.14 18.84 -0.62
C THR A 489 8.60 19.47 0.70
N ALA A 490 9.90 19.42 0.99
CA ALA A 490 10.46 20.15 2.12
C ALA A 490 10.04 21.64 2.09
N GLY A 491 9.43 22.10 3.18
CA GLY A 491 8.88 23.46 3.32
C GLY A 491 7.40 23.60 3.00
N ASP A 492 6.74 22.61 2.40
CA ASP A 492 5.29 22.61 2.22
C ASP A 492 4.57 22.67 3.58
N LYS A 493 3.43 23.35 3.60
CA LYS A 493 2.57 23.49 4.77
C LYS A 493 1.28 22.73 4.55
N PHE A 494 0.80 22.00 5.54
CA PHE A 494 -0.47 21.28 5.44
C PHE A 494 -1.29 21.35 6.73
N GLN A 495 -2.59 21.17 6.57
CA GLN A 495 -3.56 21.03 7.66
C GLN A 495 -4.49 19.86 7.37
N VAL A 496 -5.00 19.24 8.43
CA VAL A 496 -5.96 18.14 8.34
C VAL A 496 -7.19 18.45 9.17
N GLN A 497 -8.35 18.15 8.61
CA GLN A 497 -9.66 18.25 9.28
C GLN A 497 -10.20 16.86 9.57
N PHE A 498 -10.75 16.69 10.76
CA PHE A 498 -11.60 15.57 11.14
C PHE A 498 -13.03 16.08 11.25
N VAL A 499 -13.92 15.55 10.41
CA VAL A 499 -15.28 16.09 10.24
C VAL A 499 -16.33 15.06 10.61
N SER A 500 -17.07 15.31 11.70
CA SER A 500 -18.28 14.58 12.04
C SER A 500 -19.48 15.16 11.29
N GLY A 501 -20.22 14.33 10.58
CA GLY A 501 -21.28 14.73 9.68
C GLY A 501 -22.56 13.94 9.89
N HIS A 502 -23.68 14.66 9.95
CA HIS A 502 -24.99 14.08 10.24
C HIS A 502 -26.06 14.59 9.29
N ASP A 503 -26.90 13.68 8.81
CA ASP A 503 -27.97 14.03 7.90
C ASP A 503 -29.21 14.57 8.64
N GLN A 504 -29.50 14.02 9.82
CA GLN A 504 -30.56 14.41 10.74
C GLN A 504 -30.10 14.26 12.20
N CYS A 505 -31.04 14.12 13.12
CA CYS A 505 -30.80 14.02 14.56
C CYS A 505 -30.64 12.58 15.08
N ALA A 506 -30.93 11.59 14.24
CA ALA A 506 -30.65 10.21 14.57
C ALA A 506 -29.14 10.00 14.53
N THR A 507 -28.58 9.40 15.57
CA THR A 507 -27.16 9.05 15.64
C THR A 507 -27.01 7.68 16.29
N GLY A 508 -25.83 7.06 16.16
CA GLY A 508 -25.48 5.88 16.96
C GLY A 508 -25.18 6.22 18.43
N ALA A 509 -24.41 5.36 19.09
CA ALA A 509 -24.11 5.49 20.51
C ALA A 509 -23.22 6.70 20.82
N LYS A 510 -23.31 7.20 22.06
CA LYS A 510 -22.51 8.34 22.55
C LYS A 510 -21.29 7.87 23.36
N PRO A 511 -20.10 8.47 23.16
CA PRO A 511 -19.82 9.54 22.19
C PRO A 511 -19.84 9.04 20.74
N ASN A 512 -20.42 9.80 19.82
CA ASN A 512 -20.57 9.37 18.43
C ASN A 512 -19.22 9.22 17.73
N TRP A 513 -18.27 10.11 18.03
CA TRP A 513 -16.87 9.97 17.65
C TRP A 513 -15.97 10.48 18.78
N GLU A 514 -15.01 9.68 19.22
CA GLU A 514 -13.96 10.07 20.17
C GLU A 514 -12.59 9.83 19.53
N ILE A 515 -11.74 10.85 19.54
CA ILE A 515 -10.37 10.86 19.00
C ILE A 515 -9.40 10.98 20.17
N ASP A 516 -8.52 10.00 20.28
CA ASP A 516 -7.54 9.86 21.35
C ASP A 516 -6.18 10.41 20.96
N SER A 517 -5.73 10.19 19.74
CA SER A 517 -4.48 10.77 19.26
C SER A 517 -4.40 10.84 17.75
N VAL A 518 -3.59 11.79 17.26
CA VAL A 518 -3.29 12.00 15.84
C VAL A 518 -1.79 12.06 15.67
N ALA A 519 -1.22 11.27 14.77
CA ALA A 519 0.16 11.39 14.35
C ALA A 519 0.27 11.53 12.83
N PHE A 520 1.28 12.29 12.41
CA PHE A 520 1.68 12.39 11.01
C PHE A 520 3.06 11.77 10.88
N VAL A 521 3.21 10.76 10.06
CA VAL A 521 4.45 9.99 9.89
C VAL A 521 4.85 9.95 8.41
N GLY A 522 6.11 9.62 8.17
CA GLY A 522 6.57 9.30 6.82
C GLY A 522 5.96 8.00 6.32
N GLY A 523 5.51 7.95 5.07
CA GLY A 523 4.98 6.73 4.47
C GLY A 523 4.74 6.85 2.98
N GLU A 524 4.45 5.72 2.33
CA GLU A 524 4.18 5.65 0.90
C GLU A 524 2.67 5.56 0.64
N SER A 525 2.23 6.03 -0.52
CA SER A 525 0.85 5.81 -0.97
C SER A 525 0.60 4.32 -1.14
N PRO A 526 -0.55 3.79 -0.68
CA PRO A 526 -0.98 2.47 -1.12
C PRO A 526 -1.18 2.47 -2.65
N TYR A 527 -1.06 1.28 -3.25
CA TYR A 527 -1.29 1.12 -4.67
C TYR A 527 -2.77 1.25 -5.02
N VAL A 528 -3.14 2.28 -5.77
CA VAL A 528 -4.49 2.52 -6.29
C VAL A 528 -4.45 2.41 -7.82
N PRO A 529 -5.05 1.37 -8.43
CA PRO A 529 -5.07 1.22 -9.89
C PRO A 529 -5.99 2.24 -10.55
N ALA A 530 -5.64 2.64 -11.78
CA ALA A 530 -6.50 3.40 -12.65
C ALA A 530 -7.74 2.57 -13.04
N THR A 531 -8.88 3.23 -13.18
CA THR A 531 -10.12 2.61 -13.66
C THR A 531 -10.39 3.01 -15.09
N VAL A 532 -10.96 2.11 -15.88
CA VAL A 532 -11.33 2.33 -17.28
C VAL A 532 -12.84 2.25 -17.41
N ALA A 533 -13.43 3.14 -18.19
CA ALA A 533 -14.85 3.09 -18.53
C ALA A 533 -15.08 3.56 -19.98
N ILE A 534 -15.96 2.86 -20.70
CA ILE A 534 -16.56 3.40 -21.92
C ILE A 534 -17.72 4.33 -21.53
N VAL A 535 -17.66 5.59 -21.93
CA VAL A 535 -18.67 6.61 -21.56
C VAL A 535 -19.60 6.95 -22.72
N GLU A 536 -19.15 6.74 -23.96
CA GLU A 536 -19.96 6.92 -25.17
C GLU A 536 -19.53 5.91 -26.24
N SER A 537 -20.49 5.40 -27.01
CA SER A 537 -20.24 4.50 -28.15
C SER A 537 -21.33 4.64 -29.20
N GLY A 538 -20.95 4.61 -30.48
CA GLY A 538 -21.89 4.68 -31.60
C GLY A 538 -21.24 4.36 -32.94
N PRO A 539 -21.99 4.53 -34.05
CA PRO A 539 -21.49 4.29 -35.40
C PRO A 539 -20.29 5.18 -35.73
N GLU A 540 -20.21 6.39 -35.18
CA GLU A 540 -19.10 7.31 -35.46
C GLU A 540 -17.82 6.99 -34.68
N GLY A 541 -17.89 6.12 -33.66
CA GLY A 541 -16.75 5.78 -32.81
C GLY A 541 -17.11 5.60 -31.33
N PHE A 542 -16.16 5.86 -30.45
CA PHE A 542 -16.33 5.68 -29.01
C PHE A 542 -15.44 6.61 -28.18
N THR A 543 -15.84 6.81 -26.93
CA THR A 543 -15.11 7.58 -25.92
C THR A 543 -14.84 6.70 -24.71
N ILE A 544 -13.57 6.57 -24.34
CA ILE A 544 -13.12 5.86 -23.13
C ILE A 544 -12.50 6.87 -22.17
N GLU A 545 -12.82 6.75 -20.89
CA GLU A 545 -12.20 7.50 -19.82
C GLU A 545 -11.36 6.57 -18.95
N ILE A 546 -10.09 6.93 -18.76
CA ILE A 546 -9.20 6.34 -17.76
C ILE A 546 -9.11 7.32 -16.60
N THR A 547 -9.66 6.95 -15.45
CA THR A 547 -9.54 7.74 -14.22
C THR A 547 -8.33 7.24 -13.43
N ASP A 548 -7.33 8.08 -13.30
CA ASP A 548 -6.04 7.81 -12.66
C ASP A 548 -5.66 8.98 -11.74
N THR A 549 -6.38 9.06 -10.62
CA THR A 549 -6.14 10.05 -9.56
C THR A 549 -5.32 9.45 -8.40
N GLY A 550 -5.06 8.15 -8.45
CA GLY A 550 -4.36 7.38 -7.43
C GLY A 550 -2.87 7.24 -7.71
N SER A 551 -2.25 6.20 -7.16
CA SER A 551 -0.80 5.99 -7.28
C SER A 551 -0.36 5.23 -8.53
N SER A 552 -1.28 4.79 -9.40
CA SER A 552 -0.91 4.10 -10.64
C SER A 552 -0.16 4.99 -11.62
N GLN A 553 -0.52 6.27 -11.72
CA GLN A 553 0.21 7.26 -12.54
C GLN A 553 0.48 6.74 -13.96
N VAL A 554 -0.59 6.32 -14.65
CA VAL A 554 -0.58 5.85 -16.03
C VAL A 554 -0.14 6.97 -16.96
N GLU A 555 0.95 6.71 -17.67
CA GLU A 555 1.44 7.58 -18.73
C GLU A 555 0.62 7.40 -20.02
N MET A 556 0.21 8.51 -20.63
CA MET A 556 -0.67 8.48 -21.81
C MET A 556 -0.05 7.72 -23.00
N GLU A 557 1.27 7.69 -23.10
CA GLU A 557 2.02 6.97 -24.14
C GLU A 557 1.89 5.45 -24.01
N ASN A 558 1.61 4.93 -22.81
CA ASN A 558 1.49 3.50 -22.55
C ASN A 558 0.07 2.97 -22.79
N VAL A 559 -0.89 3.82 -23.12
CA VAL A 559 -2.28 3.44 -23.38
C VAL A 559 -2.44 2.97 -24.83
N SER A 560 -2.86 1.72 -24.98
CA SER A 560 -3.20 1.07 -26.25
C SER A 560 -4.69 0.72 -26.30
N ILE A 561 -5.30 0.89 -27.47
CA ILE A 561 -6.68 0.49 -27.75
C ILE A 561 -6.69 -0.37 -29.02
N LYS A 562 -7.40 -1.49 -28.96
CA LYS A 562 -7.71 -2.32 -30.11
C LYS A 562 -9.20 -2.36 -30.37
N LEU A 563 -9.60 -2.07 -31.60
CA LEU A 563 -10.93 -2.30 -32.13
C LEU A 563 -10.91 -3.58 -32.97
N ASN A 564 -11.68 -4.59 -32.58
CA ASN A 564 -11.70 -5.91 -33.21
C ASN A 564 -10.30 -6.50 -33.41
N GLY A 565 -9.43 -6.36 -32.40
CA GLY A 565 -8.04 -6.83 -32.44
C GLY A 565 -7.07 -5.97 -33.25
N THR A 566 -7.55 -4.91 -33.91
CA THR A 566 -6.72 -3.96 -34.67
C THR A 566 -6.43 -2.71 -33.85
N ASP A 567 -5.17 -2.29 -33.78
CA ASP A 567 -4.78 -1.08 -33.05
C ASP A 567 -5.44 0.16 -33.67
N VAL A 568 -5.99 1.02 -32.81
CA VAL A 568 -6.56 2.32 -33.21
C VAL A 568 -5.88 3.47 -32.48
N VAL A 569 -5.86 4.64 -33.10
CA VAL A 569 -5.23 5.85 -32.55
C VAL A 569 -6.31 6.83 -32.12
N PRO A 570 -6.65 6.90 -30.81
CA PRO A 570 -7.59 7.90 -30.31
C PRO A 570 -6.92 9.28 -30.20
N VAL A 571 -7.73 10.33 -30.24
CA VAL A 571 -7.36 11.65 -29.72
C VAL A 571 -7.35 11.56 -28.19
N LYS A 572 -6.20 11.85 -27.59
CA LYS A 572 -5.99 11.78 -26.13
C LYS A 572 -6.05 13.17 -25.52
N SER A 573 -6.75 13.32 -24.40
CA SER A 573 -6.72 14.53 -23.57
C SER A 573 -6.72 14.15 -22.09
N LYS A 574 -6.02 14.90 -21.24
CA LYS A 574 -5.94 14.63 -19.79
C LYS A 574 -6.31 15.88 -19.00
N SER A 575 -7.20 15.73 -18.04
CA SER A 575 -7.64 16.78 -17.12
C SER A 575 -7.91 16.14 -15.76
N GLU A 576 -7.32 16.69 -14.69
CA GLU A 576 -7.59 16.28 -13.29
C GLU A 576 -7.47 14.75 -13.05
N GLY A 577 -6.46 14.11 -13.65
CA GLY A 577 -6.24 12.66 -13.52
C GLY A 577 -7.13 11.80 -14.40
N VAL A 578 -8.10 12.38 -15.13
CA VAL A 578 -8.91 11.66 -16.12
C VAL A 578 -8.29 11.83 -17.50
N THR A 579 -7.99 10.71 -18.16
CA THR A 579 -7.57 10.67 -19.56
C THR A 579 -8.74 10.24 -20.43
N THR A 580 -9.21 11.13 -21.29
CA THR A 580 -10.24 10.85 -22.28
C THR A 580 -9.58 10.43 -23.60
N LEU A 581 -10.06 9.30 -24.14
CA LEU A 581 -9.62 8.70 -25.39
C LEU A 581 -10.82 8.72 -26.36
N LEU A 582 -10.82 9.69 -27.27
CA LEU A 582 -11.85 9.81 -28.29
C LEU A 582 -11.36 9.15 -29.58
N TYR A 583 -12.04 8.09 -30.00
CA TYR A 583 -11.82 7.48 -31.31
C TYR A 583 -12.98 7.82 -32.23
N GLU A 584 -12.69 8.45 -33.35
CA GLU A 584 -13.62 8.66 -34.47
C GLU A 584 -13.19 7.77 -35.65
N GLY A 585 -14.10 6.97 -36.18
CA GLY A 585 -13.82 6.14 -37.35
C GLY A 585 -13.73 6.97 -38.62
N ASP A 586 -12.81 6.62 -39.53
CA ASP A 586 -12.72 7.23 -40.88
C ASP A 586 -14.01 7.05 -41.71
N THR A 587 -14.77 6.01 -41.37
CA THR A 587 -16.11 5.71 -41.87
C THR A 587 -16.96 5.19 -40.73
N PRO A 588 -18.29 5.41 -40.74
CA PRO A 588 -19.15 4.86 -39.71
C PRO A 588 -18.91 3.37 -39.52
N LEU A 589 -18.58 3.00 -38.29
CA LEU A 589 -18.43 1.62 -37.85
C LEU A 589 -19.73 0.88 -38.18
N PRO A 590 -19.63 -0.32 -38.78
CA PRO A 590 -20.80 -1.11 -39.10
C PRO A 590 -21.65 -1.34 -37.85
N VAL A 591 -22.86 -0.82 -37.85
CA VAL A 591 -23.81 -1.11 -36.77
C VAL A 591 -24.17 -2.58 -36.88
N ALA A 592 -23.82 -3.37 -35.86
CA ALA A 592 -24.23 -4.76 -35.79
C ALA A 592 -25.76 -4.81 -35.87
N ASP A 593 -26.29 -5.77 -36.65
CA ASP A 593 -27.73 -6.02 -36.63
C ASP A 593 -28.16 -6.27 -35.18
N PRO A 594 -29.31 -5.75 -34.71
CA PRO A 594 -29.78 -6.03 -33.36
C PRO A 594 -29.99 -7.53 -33.07
N ASN A 595 -30.05 -8.36 -34.12
CA ASN A 595 -30.08 -9.83 -34.04
C ASN A 595 -28.73 -10.47 -34.35
N TYR A 596 -27.65 -9.70 -34.49
CA TYR A 596 -26.27 -10.14 -34.68
C TYR A 596 -25.98 -10.97 -35.95
N VAL A 597 -26.95 -11.11 -36.86
CA VAL A 597 -26.84 -11.94 -38.07
C VAL A 597 -27.48 -11.27 -39.29
N SER A 598 -26.72 -11.16 -40.38
CA SER A 598 -27.16 -10.56 -41.64
C SER A 598 -26.68 -11.37 -42.86
N ILE A 599 -27.49 -11.38 -43.92
CA ILE A 599 -27.06 -11.90 -45.23
C ILE A 599 -26.25 -10.81 -45.93
N THR A 600 -25.03 -11.13 -46.36
CA THR A 600 -24.12 -10.20 -47.03
C THR A 600 -24.05 -10.40 -48.56
N SER A 601 -24.47 -11.56 -49.06
CA SER A 601 -24.52 -11.87 -50.50
C SER A 601 -25.53 -13.00 -50.77
N PRO A 602 -26.18 -13.07 -51.95
CA PRO A 602 -26.18 -12.07 -53.02
C PRO A 602 -26.97 -10.80 -52.63
N PRO A 603 -26.75 -9.64 -53.28
CA PRO A 603 -27.38 -8.37 -52.92
C PRO A 603 -28.92 -8.44 -52.81
N GLU A 604 -29.56 -9.26 -53.64
CA GLU A 604 -31.01 -9.45 -53.67
C GLU A 604 -31.54 -10.21 -52.45
N ALA A 605 -30.67 -10.88 -51.69
CA ALA A 605 -30.99 -11.61 -50.47
C ALA A 605 -30.59 -10.86 -49.19
N VAL A 606 -29.98 -9.68 -49.30
CA VAL A 606 -29.49 -8.90 -48.14
C VAL A 606 -30.68 -8.47 -47.27
N THR A 607 -30.77 -9.11 -46.11
CA THR A 607 -31.76 -8.80 -45.06
C THR A 607 -31.23 -9.27 -43.71
N SER A 608 -31.77 -8.71 -42.65
CA SER A 608 -31.51 -9.15 -41.29
C SER A 608 -32.31 -10.41 -40.97
N LEU A 609 -31.72 -11.30 -40.17
CA LEU A 609 -32.36 -12.54 -39.77
C LEU A 609 -32.82 -12.44 -38.34
N PHE A 610 -34.09 -12.76 -38.08
CA PHE A 610 -34.53 -12.91 -36.71
C PHE A 610 -34.09 -14.28 -36.19
N LYS A 611 -33.17 -14.30 -35.22
CA LYS A 611 -32.63 -15.52 -34.62
C LYS A 611 -32.96 -15.66 -33.14
N VAL A 612 -32.94 -16.90 -32.66
CA VAL A 612 -32.85 -17.24 -31.24
C VAL A 612 -31.73 -18.25 -31.04
N ASP A 613 -30.79 -17.94 -30.15
CA ASP A 613 -29.66 -18.82 -29.83
C ASP A 613 -30.13 -20.12 -29.17
N SER A 614 -29.37 -21.18 -29.43
CA SER A 614 -29.48 -22.43 -28.71
C SER A 614 -29.01 -22.27 -27.25
N ASN A 615 -29.59 -23.04 -26.34
CA ASN A 615 -29.10 -23.11 -24.96
C ASN A 615 -27.95 -24.13 -24.76
N HIS A 616 -27.48 -24.76 -25.83
CA HIS A 616 -26.46 -25.80 -25.82
C HIS A 616 -25.33 -25.54 -26.83
N ALA A 617 -25.06 -24.28 -27.16
CA ALA A 617 -23.91 -23.86 -27.94
C ALA A 617 -23.45 -22.47 -27.49
N ILE A 618 -22.25 -22.06 -27.89
CA ILE A 618 -21.80 -20.67 -27.72
C ILE A 618 -22.82 -19.72 -28.36
N THR A 619 -23.24 -18.69 -27.61
CA THR A 619 -24.16 -17.67 -28.12
C THR A 619 -23.41 -16.73 -29.05
N VAL A 620 -24.13 -16.10 -29.99
CA VAL A 620 -23.48 -15.18 -30.94
C VAL A 620 -22.80 -14.00 -30.24
N ALA A 621 -23.38 -13.47 -29.15
CA ALA A 621 -22.77 -12.38 -28.38
C ALA A 621 -21.44 -12.76 -27.70
N ASN A 622 -21.21 -14.06 -27.46
CA ASN A 622 -20.01 -14.56 -26.81
C ASN A 622 -18.93 -15.04 -27.80
N LEU A 623 -19.13 -14.86 -29.11
CA LEU A 623 -18.13 -15.24 -30.09
C LEU A 623 -16.82 -14.45 -29.91
N PRO A 624 -15.67 -15.11 -30.08
CA PRO A 624 -14.37 -14.42 -30.01
C PRO A 624 -14.21 -13.43 -31.18
N GLU A 625 -14.64 -13.83 -32.37
CA GLU A 625 -14.57 -13.04 -33.61
C GLU A 625 -15.85 -13.24 -34.43
N ALA A 626 -16.13 -12.33 -35.35
CA ALA A 626 -17.23 -12.47 -36.30
C ALA A 626 -16.98 -13.66 -37.26
N ILE A 627 -18.04 -14.37 -37.61
CA ILE A 627 -18.01 -15.46 -38.59
C ILE A 627 -18.64 -14.96 -39.88
N GLU A 628 -17.85 -14.86 -40.94
CA GLU A 628 -18.35 -14.69 -42.30
C GLU A 628 -18.17 -15.99 -43.08
N GLY A 629 -19.27 -16.55 -43.57
CA GLY A 629 -19.20 -17.84 -44.22
C GLY A 629 -20.32 -18.06 -45.22
N LYS A 630 -20.00 -18.88 -46.23
CA LYS A 630 -21.01 -19.37 -47.17
C LYS A 630 -22.00 -20.26 -46.43
N VAL A 631 -23.29 -20.08 -46.70
CA VAL A 631 -24.34 -20.95 -46.17
C VAL A 631 -24.48 -22.17 -47.09
N VAL A 632 -24.37 -23.35 -46.50
CA VAL A 632 -24.43 -24.64 -47.20
C VAL A 632 -25.59 -25.45 -46.64
N TYR A 633 -26.50 -25.85 -47.53
CA TYR A 633 -27.64 -26.67 -47.14
C TYR A 633 -27.19 -28.09 -46.79
N THR A 634 -27.63 -28.63 -45.67
CA THR A 634 -27.24 -29.98 -45.24
C THR A 634 -27.92 -31.07 -46.08
N ASP A 635 -27.22 -32.15 -46.43
CA ASP A 635 -27.80 -33.39 -46.97
C ASP A 635 -27.60 -34.54 -45.96
N PRO A 636 -28.66 -35.08 -45.33
CA PRO A 636 -30.08 -34.74 -45.56
C PRO A 636 -30.48 -33.39 -44.99
N ALA A 637 -31.52 -32.79 -45.56
CA ALA A 637 -32.04 -31.47 -45.19
C ALA A 637 -32.31 -31.29 -43.69
N VAL A 638 -32.74 -32.35 -43.00
CA VAL A 638 -33.05 -32.31 -41.57
C VAL A 638 -31.88 -32.72 -40.67
N ALA A 639 -30.68 -32.99 -41.21
CA ALA A 639 -29.48 -33.37 -40.45
C ALA A 639 -29.77 -34.41 -39.34
N ASP A 640 -30.46 -35.50 -39.69
CA ASP A 640 -30.88 -36.56 -38.77
C ASP A 640 -29.93 -37.76 -38.73
N VAL A 641 -28.98 -37.79 -39.66
CA VAL A 641 -27.86 -38.73 -39.77
C VAL A 641 -26.59 -37.95 -40.19
N PRO A 642 -25.38 -38.54 -40.14
CA PRO A 642 -24.17 -37.87 -40.61
C PRO A 642 -24.33 -37.30 -42.03
N LEU A 643 -23.83 -36.08 -42.24
CA LEU A 643 -24.03 -35.34 -43.48
C LEU A 643 -23.29 -36.00 -44.65
N LYS A 644 -24.01 -36.26 -45.75
CA LYS A 644 -23.43 -36.81 -46.99
C LYS A 644 -22.55 -35.78 -47.71
N ASN A 645 -22.90 -34.51 -47.58
CA ASN A 645 -22.16 -33.38 -48.15
C ASN A 645 -21.21 -32.73 -47.13
N ALA A 646 -20.62 -33.52 -46.22
CA ALA A 646 -19.71 -33.00 -45.20
C ALA A 646 -18.54 -32.20 -45.80
N ALA A 647 -18.03 -32.60 -46.96
CA ALA A 647 -16.96 -31.88 -47.65
C ALA A 647 -17.38 -30.46 -48.10
N ASP A 648 -18.65 -30.26 -48.44
CA ASP A 648 -19.17 -28.94 -48.83
C ASP A 648 -19.45 -28.06 -47.59
N VAL A 649 -19.80 -28.69 -46.46
CA VAL A 649 -20.10 -28.02 -45.20
C VAL A 649 -18.84 -27.62 -44.43
N ALA A 650 -17.72 -28.34 -44.58
CA ALA A 650 -16.47 -28.06 -43.90
C ALA A 650 -15.98 -26.62 -44.14
N GLY A 651 -15.75 -25.87 -43.07
CA GLY A 651 -15.34 -24.46 -43.10
C GLY A 651 -16.47 -23.47 -43.40
N ASN A 652 -17.71 -23.94 -43.62
CA ASN A 652 -18.87 -23.13 -44.00
C ASN A 652 -19.97 -23.16 -42.92
N ILE A 653 -21.03 -22.38 -43.12
CA ILE A 653 -22.18 -22.31 -42.21
C ILE A 653 -23.22 -23.34 -42.65
N ALA A 654 -23.53 -24.31 -41.79
CA ALA A 654 -24.53 -25.34 -42.10
C ALA A 654 -25.95 -24.81 -41.89
N LEU A 655 -26.79 -24.87 -42.92
CA LEU A 655 -28.23 -24.61 -42.82
C LEU A 655 -29.01 -25.92 -42.94
N CYS A 656 -29.77 -26.25 -41.89
CA CYS A 656 -30.65 -27.42 -41.90
C CYS A 656 -32.08 -27.04 -41.54
N ASP A 657 -33.01 -27.93 -41.89
CA ASP A 657 -34.42 -27.79 -41.59
C ASP A 657 -34.76 -28.36 -40.23
N ARG A 658 -35.65 -27.66 -39.52
CA ARG A 658 -36.35 -28.25 -38.39
C ARG A 658 -37.12 -29.48 -38.86
N GLY A 659 -36.92 -30.58 -38.13
CA GLY A 659 -37.54 -31.88 -38.40
C GLY A 659 -37.91 -32.59 -37.09
N ALA A 660 -38.12 -33.91 -37.15
CA ALA A 660 -38.45 -34.71 -35.97
C ALA A 660 -37.25 -34.96 -35.03
N THR A 661 -36.02 -34.77 -35.53
CA THR A 661 -34.78 -34.99 -34.78
C THR A 661 -34.47 -33.85 -33.80
N TYR A 662 -33.85 -34.20 -32.67
CA TYR A 662 -33.38 -33.25 -31.67
C TYR A 662 -32.40 -32.22 -32.25
N PHE A 663 -32.42 -30.99 -31.71
CA PHE A 663 -31.63 -29.87 -32.21
C PHE A 663 -30.12 -30.05 -31.95
N ASP A 664 -29.77 -30.55 -30.77
CA ASP A 664 -28.38 -30.91 -30.44
C ASP A 664 -27.79 -31.93 -31.43
N ARG A 665 -28.57 -32.90 -31.89
CA ARG A 665 -28.12 -33.87 -32.90
C ARG A 665 -27.87 -33.23 -34.27
N LYS A 666 -28.61 -32.19 -34.63
CA LYS A 666 -28.35 -31.41 -35.86
C LYS A 666 -27.04 -30.64 -35.75
N ALA A 667 -26.83 -29.98 -34.60
CA ALA A 667 -25.58 -29.30 -34.28
C ALA A 667 -24.39 -30.28 -34.31
N GLN A 668 -24.53 -31.46 -33.69
CA GLN A 668 -23.51 -32.52 -33.72
C GLN A 668 -23.07 -32.83 -35.14
N TYR A 669 -24.00 -33.14 -36.05
CA TYR A 669 -23.64 -33.53 -37.41
C TYR A 669 -23.12 -32.38 -38.26
N ALA A 670 -23.59 -31.15 -38.01
CA ALA A 670 -23.02 -29.96 -38.64
C ALA A 670 -21.56 -29.74 -38.21
N PHE A 671 -21.29 -29.78 -36.90
CA PHE A 671 -19.94 -29.55 -36.37
C PHE A 671 -18.99 -30.74 -36.63
N GLU A 672 -19.45 -31.99 -36.61
CA GLU A 672 -18.68 -33.17 -37.03
C GLU A 672 -18.31 -33.11 -38.52
N ALA A 673 -19.13 -32.46 -39.35
CA ALA A 673 -18.83 -32.16 -40.75
C ALA A 673 -17.90 -30.95 -40.93
N GLY A 674 -17.48 -30.30 -39.85
CA GLY A 674 -16.56 -29.16 -39.87
C GLY A 674 -17.24 -27.80 -40.12
N ALA A 675 -18.55 -27.68 -39.91
CA ALA A 675 -19.21 -26.37 -39.98
C ALA A 675 -18.65 -25.40 -38.94
N VAL A 676 -18.56 -24.12 -39.27
CA VAL A 676 -18.14 -23.06 -38.33
C VAL A 676 -19.32 -22.43 -37.57
N ALA A 677 -20.54 -22.63 -38.07
CA ALA A 677 -21.79 -22.28 -37.41
C ALA A 677 -22.94 -23.17 -37.93
N SER A 678 -24.02 -23.27 -37.17
CA SER A 678 -25.19 -24.07 -37.54
C SER A 678 -26.49 -23.29 -37.39
N ILE A 679 -27.22 -23.15 -38.49
CA ILE A 679 -28.52 -22.48 -38.58
C ILE A 679 -29.61 -23.55 -38.75
N VAL A 680 -30.67 -23.44 -37.95
CA VAL A 680 -31.89 -24.24 -38.10
C VAL A 680 -33.00 -23.36 -38.65
N ALA A 681 -33.46 -23.63 -39.86
CA ALA A 681 -34.68 -23.02 -40.40
C ALA A 681 -35.91 -23.66 -39.73
N ASN A 682 -36.70 -22.84 -39.03
CA ASN A 682 -37.95 -23.32 -38.45
C ASN A 682 -38.93 -23.78 -39.55
N ASN A 683 -39.76 -24.78 -39.24
CA ASN A 683 -40.75 -25.33 -40.16
C ASN A 683 -42.19 -24.99 -39.75
N ARG A 684 -42.35 -24.07 -38.77
CA ARG A 684 -43.63 -23.57 -38.27
C ARG A 684 -43.64 -22.05 -38.39
N PRO A 685 -44.79 -21.44 -38.73
CA PRO A 685 -44.92 -19.99 -38.77
C PRO A 685 -44.76 -19.39 -37.37
N GLY A 686 -44.26 -18.15 -37.31
CA GLY A 686 -44.01 -17.42 -36.07
C GLY A 686 -42.54 -17.32 -35.69
N ALA A 687 -42.28 -16.75 -34.50
CA ALA A 687 -40.94 -16.51 -33.99
C ALA A 687 -40.13 -17.82 -33.85
N PRO A 688 -38.81 -17.82 -34.13
CA PRO A 688 -37.90 -18.87 -33.69
C PRO A 688 -37.97 -19.05 -32.17
N ILE A 689 -37.56 -20.24 -31.72
CA ILE A 689 -37.60 -20.64 -30.32
C ILE A 689 -36.20 -20.99 -29.82
N VAL A 690 -35.99 -20.91 -28.51
CA VAL A 690 -34.78 -21.44 -27.88
C VAL A 690 -34.75 -22.95 -28.13
N MET A 691 -33.67 -23.41 -28.76
CA MET A 691 -33.47 -24.83 -29.04
C MET A 691 -32.90 -25.50 -27.80
N GLY A 692 -33.66 -26.41 -27.19
CA GLY A 692 -33.22 -27.24 -26.07
C GLY A 692 -32.38 -28.44 -26.51
N THR A 693 -31.61 -29.00 -25.57
CA THR A 693 -30.85 -30.25 -25.76
C THR A 693 -31.64 -31.49 -25.34
N GLY A 694 -31.36 -32.64 -25.97
CA GLY A 694 -31.87 -33.95 -25.56
C GLY A 694 -30.79 -34.92 -25.09
N ARG A 695 -29.49 -34.66 -25.33
CA ARG A 695 -28.37 -35.60 -25.12
C ARG A 695 -27.02 -34.94 -24.84
N VAL A 696 -26.62 -33.89 -25.56
CA VAL A 696 -25.31 -33.21 -25.41
C VAL A 696 -25.44 -31.92 -24.61
N LEU A 697 -24.58 -31.70 -23.61
CA LEU A 697 -24.73 -30.56 -22.70
C LEU A 697 -24.35 -29.20 -23.34
N PHE A 698 -23.32 -29.13 -24.20
CA PHE A 698 -22.87 -27.88 -24.82
C PHE A 698 -21.91 -28.08 -26.02
N TYR A 699 -21.97 -27.22 -27.04
CA TYR A 699 -21.04 -27.15 -28.19
C TYR A 699 -20.20 -25.86 -28.17
N GLU A 700 -18.87 -26.00 -28.17
CA GLU A 700 -17.92 -24.88 -28.20
C GLU A 700 -17.41 -24.55 -29.62
N GLN A 701 -17.68 -25.42 -30.60
CA GLN A 701 -17.14 -25.32 -31.96
C GLN A 701 -17.66 -24.11 -32.75
N GLY A 702 -18.83 -23.60 -32.41
CA GLY A 702 -19.46 -22.49 -33.10
C GLY A 702 -20.90 -22.28 -32.67
N PRO A 703 -21.52 -21.17 -33.09
CA PRO A 703 -22.87 -20.83 -32.67
C PRO A 703 -23.89 -21.75 -33.34
N HIS A 704 -24.92 -22.13 -32.59
CA HIS A 704 -26.06 -22.86 -33.09
C HIS A 704 -27.34 -22.08 -32.77
N PHE A 705 -28.12 -21.71 -33.77
CA PHE A 705 -29.32 -20.88 -33.57
C PHE A 705 -30.42 -21.20 -34.57
N MET A 706 -31.65 -20.86 -34.19
CA MET A 706 -32.82 -21.02 -35.04
C MET A 706 -33.19 -19.69 -35.68
N ILE A 707 -33.57 -19.71 -36.95
CA ILE A 707 -34.22 -18.61 -37.65
C ILE A 707 -35.70 -18.92 -37.91
N SER A 708 -36.50 -17.88 -38.16
CA SER A 708 -37.92 -18.04 -38.50
C SER A 708 -38.13 -18.88 -39.77
N GLN A 709 -39.35 -19.41 -39.95
CA GLN A 709 -39.71 -20.12 -41.18
C GLN A 709 -39.63 -19.19 -42.40
N ASP A 710 -40.08 -17.94 -42.24
CA ASP A 710 -40.07 -16.94 -43.30
C ASP A 710 -38.64 -16.62 -43.73
N ASP A 711 -37.72 -16.47 -42.79
CA ASP A 711 -36.31 -16.22 -43.08
C ASP A 711 -35.64 -17.43 -43.74
N GLY A 712 -35.98 -18.65 -43.31
CA GLY A 712 -35.56 -19.87 -43.98
C GLY A 712 -36.06 -19.94 -45.44
N MET A 713 -37.30 -19.50 -45.71
CA MET A 713 -37.86 -19.43 -47.05
C MET A 713 -37.23 -18.33 -47.91
N LYS A 714 -36.72 -17.25 -47.30
CA LYS A 714 -35.96 -16.20 -48.01
C LYS A 714 -34.57 -16.68 -48.41
N ILE A 715 -33.87 -17.40 -47.54
CA ILE A 715 -32.47 -17.80 -47.78
C ILE A 715 -32.35 -18.92 -48.83
N LYS A 716 -33.19 -19.95 -48.72
CA LYS A 716 -33.04 -21.19 -49.50
C LYS A 716 -33.01 -21.01 -51.03
N PRO A 717 -33.85 -20.15 -51.65
CA PRO A 717 -33.84 -19.94 -53.10
C PRO A 717 -32.52 -19.38 -53.65
N TYR A 718 -31.69 -18.75 -52.81
CA TYR A 718 -30.43 -18.14 -53.21
C TYR A 718 -29.21 -19.01 -52.94
N LEU A 719 -29.35 -20.18 -52.30
CA LEU A 719 -28.20 -21.01 -51.90
C LEU A 719 -27.32 -21.43 -53.10
N ASP A 720 -27.94 -21.71 -54.26
CA ASP A 720 -27.22 -22.03 -55.51
C ASP A 720 -26.43 -20.83 -56.08
N GLN A 721 -26.78 -19.61 -55.67
CA GLN A 721 -26.09 -18.37 -56.04
C GLN A 721 -24.95 -18.03 -55.06
N GLY A 722 -24.78 -18.80 -53.99
CA GLY A 722 -23.74 -18.59 -52.97
C GLY A 722 -24.14 -17.56 -51.93
N VAL A 723 -25.08 -17.91 -51.05
CA VAL A 723 -25.43 -17.06 -49.90
C VAL A 723 -24.26 -16.98 -48.93
N THR A 724 -23.90 -15.78 -48.51
CA THR A 724 -22.94 -15.54 -47.43
C THR A 724 -23.66 -14.84 -46.28
N VAL A 725 -23.42 -15.29 -45.05
CA VAL A 725 -23.96 -14.70 -43.83
C VAL A 725 -22.81 -14.21 -42.96
N SER A 726 -22.99 -13.03 -42.38
CA SER A 726 -22.15 -12.49 -41.31
C SER A 726 -22.86 -12.71 -39.97
N ILE A 727 -22.17 -13.38 -39.04
CA ILE A 727 -22.58 -13.61 -37.65
C ILE A 727 -21.58 -12.85 -36.78
N SER A 728 -21.96 -11.70 -36.25
CA SER A 728 -21.04 -10.80 -35.55
C SER A 728 -21.47 -10.58 -34.10
N PRO A 729 -20.59 -10.72 -33.09
CA PRO A 729 -20.90 -10.37 -31.70
C PRO A 729 -21.01 -8.86 -31.44
N GLY A 730 -20.83 -8.00 -32.45
CA GLY A 730 -20.60 -6.57 -32.27
C GLY A 730 -19.11 -6.22 -32.32
N HIS A 731 -18.78 -4.96 -32.03
CA HIS A 731 -17.40 -4.48 -32.01
C HIS A 731 -16.77 -4.78 -30.64
N LYS A 732 -15.61 -5.42 -30.63
CA LYS A 732 -14.84 -5.62 -29.40
C LYS A 732 -13.84 -4.49 -29.25
N ILE A 733 -13.80 -3.87 -28.08
CA ILE A 733 -12.81 -2.85 -27.72
C ILE A 733 -11.96 -3.42 -26.60
N ASP A 734 -10.67 -3.56 -26.83
CA ASP A 734 -9.71 -3.94 -25.78
C ASP A 734 -8.84 -2.73 -25.45
N VAL A 735 -8.75 -2.38 -24.17
CA VAL A 735 -7.90 -1.31 -23.65
C VAL A 735 -6.82 -1.95 -22.81
N SER A 736 -5.56 -1.60 -23.06
CA SER A 736 -4.45 -2.02 -22.21
C SER A 736 -3.52 -0.86 -21.94
N MET A 737 -2.97 -0.83 -20.73
CA MET A 737 -2.01 0.19 -20.33
C MET A 737 -1.04 -0.37 -19.29
N THR A 738 0.13 0.26 -19.21
CA THR A 738 1.13 -0.02 -18.17
C THR A 738 1.28 1.22 -17.29
N ASP A 739 1.19 1.00 -15.99
CA ASP A 739 1.30 2.05 -14.99
C ASP A 739 2.76 2.36 -14.61
N SER A 740 2.99 3.35 -13.75
CA SER A 740 4.36 3.76 -13.35
C SER A 740 5.10 2.70 -12.53
N ALA A 741 4.38 1.71 -11.98
CA ALA A 741 4.93 0.57 -11.26
C ALA A 741 5.21 -0.64 -12.18
N GLY A 742 4.95 -0.51 -13.49
CA GLY A 742 5.15 -1.57 -14.47
C GLY A 742 4.04 -2.63 -14.46
N LYS A 743 2.90 -2.37 -13.81
CA LYS A 743 1.76 -3.29 -13.77
C LYS A 743 0.83 -3.02 -14.94
N THR A 744 0.36 -4.09 -15.56
CA THR A 744 -0.60 -4.04 -16.67
C THR A 744 -2.02 -3.90 -16.12
N ILE A 745 -2.77 -2.94 -16.66
CA ILE A 745 -4.20 -2.79 -16.47
C ILE A 745 -4.85 -3.07 -17.82
N GLU A 746 -5.89 -3.91 -17.84
CA GLU A 746 -6.60 -4.29 -19.06
C GLU A 746 -8.11 -4.26 -18.81
N ASP A 747 -8.88 -3.81 -19.81
CA ASP A 747 -10.34 -3.89 -19.82
C ASP A 747 -10.86 -4.19 -21.23
N SER A 748 -12.05 -4.76 -21.33
CA SER A 748 -12.64 -5.19 -22.60
C SER A 748 -14.14 -4.92 -22.65
N TYR A 749 -14.58 -4.27 -23.71
CA TYR A 749 -15.97 -3.89 -23.97
C TYR A 749 -16.49 -4.52 -25.26
N ARG A 750 -17.83 -4.69 -25.37
CA ARG A 750 -18.52 -5.23 -26.54
C ARG A 750 -19.74 -4.40 -26.91
#